data_AF-A0A819SNB2-F1
#
_entry.id   AF-A0A819SNB2-F1
#
_cell.length_a   1.000
_cell.length_b   1.000
_cell.length_c   1.000
_cell.angle_alpha   90.00
_cell.angle_beta   90.00
_cell.angle_gamma   90.00
#
_symmetry.space_group_name_H-M   'P 1'
#
loop_
_entity.id
_entity.type
_entity.pdbx_description
1 polymer ?
#
loop_
_entity_poly.entity_id
_entity_poly.type
_entity_poly.pdbx_seq_one_letter_code
_entity_poly.pdbx_strand_id
1 'polypeptide(L)'
;MSPIHIIISGASSVGKSTLVDECIRKFRQDKKLKYVHFKRIQEVARTVLNQLKITGTHLENYIKHNNIEKFSDVQEKIIHEQTLCFDKEKENNYLSDRSGFDALAYIHCYFKNEQKSNSIFQSKLFQLLINQCQNGLIFIIHPQEDLQAQNDNMRIVPNYQDQIEYTESLKHWYTKAHLSYFVLTDLDITKRVEFIEKHIHGHFHWLPPEIPIPLCLPFHLNKNQHHGQNNIAVRSHSDQSYMRFIEILDKQNIKISYKKYDKNRLVEKYDPSCLNNKFVSILFDQKLDNTFLENILFNQILINSEQYHFIGYSNSQLRGRSCYLYAGSIEQIEQIINDNGDFHKIKNLSKRAARIGLLFSSCTPTIHIEPDHVIQIDDIERNGYTFTDGCGIIGRSLANQIVPYLNDFKKPILTLNDDNQIEENTCPCAFQVRYQGYKGVLMINNDDQDDNIQVRPSMKKFTSTISSCLYVCDDGYSGPKLGFLIKQFIILLSGLNIPDEIFLKKQEEHFHEIISMCDDMNVAIKYSLYFDRIDLIYHLLSANFQFVQSELEILQKKDLESVEKLKIPITKSRLAFGVCDPYNVLKSGEVYFRPTFNGRQFMIDSKICFVAKSPSYHLGDIRVLKLTSYQQLEHLYDVIVFPTKGQRPHPNEIAGSDLDGDKYLICWDNDLIPNQMNKPMDYNSTAKAKESEFITRKEMISHFANAQKNNQSGIIDHYYNYWANLLGVNSTQCRRLAELFSEAVDAPKTGQRIRIPAELKPPRKEKQQLNNETTSIETTQGCHI
;
A
#
# COMPACT_ATOMS: atom_id res chain seq x y z
N MET A 1 25.83 -12.11 7.22
CA MET A 1 26.38 -13.47 7.05
C MET A 1 26.59 -13.73 5.57
N SER A 2 27.71 -14.34 5.17
CA SER A 2 27.85 -14.93 3.85
C SER A 2 26.77 -16.00 3.65
N PRO A 3 26.22 -16.15 2.44
CA PRO A 3 25.18 -17.14 2.17
C PRO A 3 25.72 -18.56 2.37
N ILE A 4 24.90 -19.42 2.98
CA ILE A 4 25.22 -20.81 3.23
C ILE A 4 24.84 -21.63 2.00
N HIS A 5 25.84 -22.11 1.28
CA HIS A 5 25.67 -22.99 0.13
C HIS A 5 26.01 -24.42 0.56
N ILE A 6 25.06 -25.35 0.41
CA ILE A 6 25.24 -26.77 0.73
C ILE A 6 25.03 -27.56 -0.55
N ILE A 7 26.01 -28.41 -0.87
CA ILE A 7 26.02 -29.20 -2.10
C ILE A 7 26.13 -30.68 -1.70
N ILE A 8 25.10 -31.45 -2.04
CA ILE A 8 25.06 -32.88 -1.83
C ILE A 8 25.35 -33.58 -3.15
N SER A 9 26.47 -34.28 -3.21
CA SER A 9 26.96 -35.00 -4.38
C SER A 9 27.04 -36.50 -4.14
N GLY A 10 27.15 -37.29 -5.19
CA GLY A 10 27.24 -38.76 -5.12
C GLY A 10 26.64 -39.44 -6.35
N ALA A 11 26.83 -40.76 -6.44
CA ALA A 11 26.36 -41.57 -7.57
C ALA A 11 24.84 -41.49 -7.78
N SER A 12 24.33 -42.00 -8.91
CA SER A 12 22.89 -42.14 -9.09
C SER A 12 22.27 -43.02 -8.00
N SER A 13 21.01 -42.76 -7.67
CA SER A 13 20.20 -43.57 -6.74
C SER A 13 20.64 -43.63 -5.27
N VAL A 14 21.67 -42.88 -4.83
CA VAL A 14 22.11 -42.84 -3.41
C VAL A 14 21.24 -41.95 -2.49
N GLY A 15 20.07 -41.50 -2.92
CA GLY A 15 19.12 -40.74 -2.09
C GLY A 15 19.40 -39.24 -1.91
N LYS A 16 20.17 -38.60 -2.81
CA LYS A 16 20.55 -37.17 -2.70
C LYS A 16 19.36 -36.22 -2.53
N SER A 17 18.38 -36.30 -3.43
CA SER A 17 17.21 -35.40 -3.40
C SER A 17 16.37 -35.60 -2.13
N THR A 18 16.25 -36.84 -1.67
CA THR A 18 15.59 -37.18 -0.40
C THR A 18 16.34 -36.58 0.79
N LEU A 19 17.67 -36.64 0.79
CA LEU A 19 18.50 -36.05 1.84
C LEU A 19 18.39 -34.52 1.86
N VAL A 20 18.33 -33.87 0.69
CA VAL A 20 18.07 -32.42 0.60
C VAL A 20 16.72 -32.05 1.23
N ASP A 21 15.66 -32.78 0.91
CA ASP A 21 14.33 -32.51 1.45
C ASP A 21 14.27 -32.70 2.97
N GLU A 22 14.95 -33.74 3.47
CA GLU A 22 14.98 -34.02 4.90
C GLU A 22 15.83 -33.01 5.68
N CYS A 23 16.95 -32.54 5.10
CA CYS A 23 17.71 -31.41 5.64
C CYS A 23 16.84 -30.15 5.73
N ILE A 24 16.11 -29.78 4.68
CA ILE A 24 15.21 -28.60 4.70
C ILE A 24 14.14 -28.75 5.79
N ARG A 25 13.57 -29.95 5.95
CA ARG A 25 12.57 -30.25 6.98
C ARG A 25 13.16 -30.09 8.38
N LYS A 26 14.33 -30.67 8.64
CA LYS A 26 15.03 -30.59 9.93
C LYS A 26 15.48 -29.17 10.25
N PHE A 27 16.07 -28.44 9.30
CA PHE A 27 16.58 -27.10 9.52
C PHE A 27 15.48 -26.10 9.90
N ARG A 28 14.24 -26.30 9.43
CA ARG A 28 13.08 -25.50 9.88
C ARG A 28 12.72 -25.72 11.36
N GLN A 29 13.12 -26.84 11.93
CA GLN A 29 12.84 -27.22 13.32
C GLN A 29 14.04 -26.95 14.25
N ASP A 30 15.24 -26.75 13.69
CA ASP A 30 16.45 -26.45 14.45
C ASP A 30 16.42 -25.05 15.11
N LYS A 31 17.02 -24.94 16.28
CA LYS A 31 17.01 -23.71 17.09
C LYS A 31 17.72 -22.53 16.42
N LYS A 32 18.77 -22.79 15.62
CA LYS A 32 19.59 -21.76 14.95
C LYS A 32 19.27 -21.65 13.46
N LEU A 33 19.03 -22.76 12.77
CA LEU A 33 18.80 -22.81 11.32
C LEU A 33 17.37 -22.47 10.92
N LYS A 34 16.37 -22.49 11.82
CA LYS A 34 14.97 -22.16 11.48
C LYS A 34 14.77 -20.75 10.93
N TYR A 35 15.70 -19.84 11.21
CA TYR A 35 15.70 -18.45 10.72
C TYR A 35 16.45 -18.28 9.40
N VAL A 36 17.17 -19.31 8.94
CA VAL A 36 17.92 -19.31 7.68
C VAL A 36 17.03 -19.91 6.60
N HIS A 37 16.59 -19.08 5.65
CA HIS A 37 15.80 -19.58 4.52
C HIS A 37 16.71 -20.26 3.49
N PHE A 38 16.61 -21.59 3.40
CA PHE A 38 17.27 -22.38 2.37
C PHE A 38 16.34 -22.62 1.18
N LYS A 39 16.80 -22.22 -0.01
CA LYS A 39 16.19 -22.59 -1.29
C LYS A 39 16.69 -23.94 -1.76
N ARG A 40 15.82 -24.70 -2.42
CA ARG A 40 16.23 -25.93 -3.11
C ARG A 40 16.57 -25.62 -4.56
N ILE A 41 17.78 -25.97 -4.99
CA ILE A 41 18.14 -26.01 -6.41
C ILE A 41 17.83 -27.43 -6.89
N GLN A 42 16.83 -27.57 -7.77
CA GLN A 42 16.35 -28.87 -8.26
C GLN A 42 17.05 -29.29 -9.57
N GLU A 43 17.23 -30.61 -9.70
CA GLU A 43 17.78 -31.40 -10.81
C GLU A 43 17.88 -30.73 -12.20
N VAL A 44 18.98 -30.00 -12.42
CA VAL A 44 19.33 -29.33 -13.68
C VAL A 44 19.44 -30.31 -14.85
N ALA A 45 20.04 -31.47 -14.60
CA ALA A 45 20.27 -32.49 -15.64
C ALA A 45 18.96 -32.96 -16.30
N ARG A 46 17.89 -33.18 -15.53
CA ARG A 46 16.59 -33.62 -16.07
C ARG A 46 15.95 -32.56 -16.96
N THR A 47 16.07 -31.30 -16.58
CA THR A 47 15.60 -30.16 -17.37
C THR A 47 16.34 -30.08 -18.71
N VAL A 48 17.68 -30.18 -18.68
CA VAL A 48 18.53 -30.15 -19.89
C VAL A 48 18.24 -31.36 -20.79
N LEU A 49 18.18 -32.57 -20.25
CA LEU A 49 17.89 -33.78 -21.01
C LEU A 49 16.51 -33.74 -21.69
N ASN A 50 15.49 -33.23 -20.99
CA ASN A 50 14.16 -33.04 -21.57
C ASN A 50 14.15 -32.01 -22.70
N GLN A 51 14.85 -30.89 -22.53
CA GLN A 51 14.98 -29.86 -23.59
C GLN A 51 15.69 -30.41 -24.83
N LEU A 52 16.70 -31.26 -24.64
CA LEU A 52 17.45 -31.89 -25.72
C LEU A 52 16.74 -33.11 -26.31
N LYS A 53 15.63 -33.56 -25.73
CA LYS A 53 14.92 -34.82 -26.07
C LYS A 53 15.83 -36.06 -26.02
N ILE A 54 16.76 -36.07 -25.06
CA ILE A 54 17.72 -37.16 -24.82
C ILE A 54 17.25 -37.96 -23.60
N THR A 55 17.18 -39.29 -23.74
CA THR A 55 16.83 -40.22 -22.65
C THR A 55 18.06 -40.96 -22.12
N GLY A 56 17.93 -41.70 -21.01
CA GLY A 56 19.00 -42.55 -20.50
C GLY A 56 19.52 -43.55 -21.55
N THR A 57 18.63 -44.09 -22.37
CA THR A 57 18.94 -45.01 -23.48
C THR A 57 19.85 -44.38 -24.54
N HIS A 58 19.71 -43.08 -24.79
CA HIS A 58 20.58 -42.36 -25.73
C HIS A 58 21.99 -42.19 -25.16
N LEU A 59 22.10 -41.89 -23.86
CA LEU A 59 23.39 -41.78 -23.17
C LEU A 59 24.10 -43.14 -23.10
N GLU A 60 23.36 -44.22 -22.82
CA GLU A 60 23.88 -45.59 -22.90
C GLU A 60 24.37 -45.95 -24.30
N ASN A 61 23.65 -45.54 -25.34
CA ASN A 61 24.08 -45.75 -26.72
C ASN A 61 25.38 -44.99 -27.04
N TYR A 62 25.55 -43.76 -26.53
CA TYR A 62 26.82 -43.04 -26.69
C TYR A 62 27.98 -43.76 -26.00
N ILE A 63 27.76 -44.32 -24.81
CA ILE A 63 28.78 -45.10 -24.10
C ILE A 63 29.10 -46.39 -24.85
N LYS A 64 28.09 -47.18 -25.24
CA LYS A 64 28.26 -48.45 -25.97
C LYS A 64 29.03 -48.30 -27.28
N HIS A 65 28.84 -47.17 -27.98
CA HIS A 65 29.52 -46.88 -29.25
C HIS A 65 30.77 -45.99 -29.08
N ASN A 66 31.25 -45.80 -27.85
CA ASN A 66 32.41 -44.98 -27.53
C ASN A 66 32.35 -43.53 -28.11
N ASN A 67 31.15 -42.96 -28.20
CA ASN A 67 30.89 -41.64 -28.76
C ASN A 67 31.07 -40.54 -27.70
N ILE A 68 32.33 -40.32 -27.32
CA ILE A 68 32.71 -39.39 -26.26
C ILE A 68 32.32 -37.94 -26.55
N GLU A 69 32.37 -37.50 -27.81
CA GLU A 69 32.06 -36.11 -28.18
C GLU A 69 30.59 -35.78 -27.92
N LYS A 70 29.65 -36.60 -28.41
CA LYS A 70 28.21 -36.39 -28.15
C LYS A 70 27.85 -36.51 -26.67
N PHE A 71 28.53 -37.39 -25.93
CA PHE A 71 28.33 -37.50 -24.50
C PHE A 71 28.83 -36.26 -23.76
N SER A 72 30.02 -35.76 -24.13
CA SER A 72 30.62 -34.56 -23.54
C SER A 72 29.78 -33.30 -23.82
N ASP A 73 29.24 -33.14 -25.02
CA ASP A 73 28.36 -32.02 -25.37
C ASP A 73 27.13 -31.91 -24.46
N VAL A 74 26.56 -33.04 -24.06
CA VAL A 74 25.43 -33.07 -23.11
C VAL A 74 25.88 -32.65 -21.72
N GLN A 75 27.04 -33.14 -21.28
CA GLN A 75 27.60 -32.80 -19.97
C GLN A 75 27.97 -31.31 -19.87
N GLU A 76 28.53 -30.72 -20.92
CA GLU A 76 28.86 -29.28 -20.97
C GLU A 76 27.61 -28.39 -20.87
N LYS A 77 26.49 -28.79 -21.48
CA LYS A 77 25.20 -28.09 -21.33
C LYS A 77 24.65 -28.19 -19.92
N ILE A 78 24.81 -29.34 -19.26
CA ILE A 78 24.43 -29.51 -17.86
C ILE A 78 25.29 -28.60 -16.96
N ILE A 79 26.60 -28.51 -17.22
CA ILE A 79 27.51 -27.60 -16.50
C ILE A 79 27.06 -26.14 -16.70
N HIS A 80 26.71 -25.74 -17.93
CA HIS A 80 26.26 -24.38 -18.23
C HIS A 80 25.01 -24.00 -17.42
N GLU A 81 23.97 -24.82 -17.47
CA GLU A 81 22.73 -24.54 -16.73
C GLU A 81 22.93 -24.61 -15.22
N GLN A 82 23.81 -25.48 -14.72
CA GLN A 82 24.12 -25.57 -13.30
C GLN A 82 24.82 -24.30 -12.81
N THR A 83 25.78 -23.78 -13.59
CA THR A 83 26.47 -22.52 -13.32
C THR A 83 25.50 -21.33 -13.29
N LEU A 84 24.52 -21.28 -14.21
CA LEU A 84 23.47 -20.26 -14.21
C LEU A 84 22.56 -20.35 -12.98
N CYS A 85 22.21 -21.57 -12.55
CA CYS A 85 21.42 -21.78 -11.34
C CYS A 85 22.16 -21.30 -10.09
N PHE A 86 23.46 -21.59 -9.98
CA PHE A 86 24.30 -21.10 -8.88
C PHE A 86 24.47 -19.59 -8.92
N ASP A 87 24.67 -18.97 -10.09
CA ASP A 87 24.82 -17.51 -10.19
C ASP A 87 23.52 -16.77 -9.83
N LYS A 88 22.37 -17.30 -10.23
CA LYS A 88 21.05 -16.75 -9.87
C LYS A 88 20.79 -16.76 -8.37
N GLU A 89 21.31 -17.77 -7.68
CA GLU A 89 21.07 -17.99 -6.25
C GLU A 89 22.26 -17.63 -5.36
N LYS A 90 23.32 -17.02 -5.90
CA LYS A 90 24.58 -16.75 -5.19
C LYS A 90 24.47 -15.86 -3.94
N GLU A 91 23.39 -15.08 -3.84
CA GLU A 91 23.10 -14.20 -2.69
C GLU A 91 22.14 -14.86 -1.67
N ASN A 92 21.66 -16.07 -1.94
CA ASN A 92 20.69 -16.80 -1.11
C ASN A 92 21.32 -18.06 -0.50
N ASN A 93 20.84 -18.50 0.66
CA ASN A 93 21.21 -19.82 1.17
C ASN A 93 20.51 -20.90 0.33
N TYR A 94 21.23 -21.94 -0.07
CA TYR A 94 20.65 -23.02 -0.86
C TYR A 94 21.19 -24.40 -0.51
N LEU A 95 20.36 -25.41 -0.77
CA LEU A 95 20.76 -26.81 -0.87
C LEU A 95 20.62 -27.26 -2.32
N SER A 96 21.70 -27.81 -2.87
CA SER A 96 21.74 -28.40 -4.20
C SER A 96 21.99 -29.90 -4.08
N ASP A 97 21.26 -30.72 -4.84
CA ASP A 97 21.50 -32.17 -4.95
C ASP A 97 22.48 -32.54 -6.07
N ARG A 98 23.13 -31.53 -6.66
CA ARG A 98 24.19 -31.64 -7.69
C ARG A 98 25.21 -30.52 -7.55
N SER A 99 26.44 -30.81 -7.97
CA SER A 99 27.54 -29.84 -7.97
C SER A 99 27.97 -29.40 -9.36
N GLY A 100 27.57 -30.14 -10.40
CA GLY A 100 28.10 -29.99 -11.76
C GLY A 100 29.42 -30.74 -11.99
N PHE A 101 30.11 -31.21 -10.93
CA PHE A 101 31.25 -32.13 -11.05
C PHE A 101 30.83 -33.53 -11.52
N ASP A 102 29.54 -33.85 -11.39
CA ASP A 102 28.93 -35.09 -11.89
C ASP A 102 29.28 -35.33 -13.37
N ALA A 103 29.33 -34.26 -14.17
CA ALA A 103 29.70 -34.29 -15.58
C ALA A 103 31.09 -34.90 -15.84
N LEU A 104 32.09 -34.48 -15.07
CA LEU A 104 33.46 -34.99 -15.19
C LEU A 104 33.58 -36.41 -14.66
N ALA A 105 32.91 -36.70 -13.55
CA ALA A 105 32.88 -38.04 -12.98
C ALA A 105 32.29 -39.06 -13.96
N TYR A 106 31.24 -38.70 -14.71
CA TYR A 106 30.66 -39.57 -15.73
C TYR A 106 31.58 -39.80 -16.93
N ILE A 107 32.27 -38.78 -17.45
CA ILE A 107 33.18 -38.94 -18.59
C ILE A 107 34.39 -39.80 -18.20
N HIS A 108 34.95 -39.53 -17.03
CA HIS A 108 36.08 -40.31 -16.51
C HIS A 108 35.70 -41.75 -16.19
N CYS A 109 34.54 -41.99 -15.57
CA CYS A 109 34.06 -43.33 -15.22
C CYS A 109 33.75 -44.18 -16.47
N TYR A 110 32.96 -43.65 -17.42
CA TYR A 110 32.48 -44.46 -18.55
C TYR A 110 33.45 -44.57 -19.73
N PHE A 111 34.27 -43.55 -19.99
CA PHE A 111 35.16 -43.52 -21.16
C PHE A 111 36.64 -43.67 -20.79
N LYS A 112 36.99 -43.66 -19.49
CA LYS A 112 38.37 -43.64 -18.97
C LYS A 112 39.28 -42.63 -19.68
N ASN A 113 38.69 -41.54 -20.16
CA ASN A 113 39.36 -40.52 -20.96
C ASN A 113 39.69 -39.30 -20.09
N GLU A 114 40.89 -39.33 -19.52
CA GLU A 114 41.37 -38.26 -18.66
C GLU A 114 41.65 -36.97 -19.45
N GLN A 115 42.06 -37.06 -20.71
CA GLN A 115 42.36 -35.89 -21.55
C GLN A 115 41.12 -35.02 -21.79
N LYS A 116 39.97 -35.63 -22.16
CA LYS A 116 38.71 -34.90 -22.37
C LYS A 116 38.19 -34.31 -21.06
N SER A 117 38.23 -35.08 -19.98
CA SER A 117 37.82 -34.61 -18.66
C SER A 117 38.68 -33.43 -18.18
N ASN A 118 39.99 -33.48 -18.42
CA ASN A 118 40.93 -32.38 -18.14
C ASN A 118 40.65 -31.14 -19.00
N SER A 119 40.29 -31.32 -20.28
CA SER A 119 39.91 -30.21 -21.15
C SER A 119 38.67 -29.46 -20.64
N ILE A 120 37.63 -30.19 -20.21
CA ILE A 120 36.43 -29.57 -19.63
C ILE A 120 36.75 -28.93 -18.28
N PHE A 121 37.55 -29.59 -17.43
CA PHE A 121 37.99 -29.05 -16.14
C PHE A 121 38.74 -27.72 -16.29
N GLN A 122 39.58 -27.58 -17.33
CA GLN A 122 40.33 -26.36 -17.63
C GLN A 122 39.50 -25.28 -18.34
N SER A 123 38.27 -25.59 -18.76
CA SER A 123 37.40 -24.63 -19.44
C SER A 123 37.04 -23.45 -18.53
N LYS A 124 36.89 -22.25 -19.12
CA LYS A 124 36.49 -21.03 -18.38
C LYS A 124 35.17 -21.22 -17.63
N LEU A 125 34.23 -21.97 -18.21
CA LEU A 125 32.93 -22.27 -17.61
C LEU A 125 33.08 -23.14 -16.35
N PHE A 126 33.91 -24.19 -16.41
CA PHE A 126 34.10 -25.06 -15.26
C PHE A 126 34.93 -24.40 -14.15
N GLN A 127 35.89 -23.53 -14.50
CA GLN A 127 36.62 -22.71 -13.53
C GLN A 127 35.69 -21.74 -12.77
N LEU A 128 34.66 -21.21 -13.43
CA LEU A 128 33.62 -20.41 -12.76
C LEU A 128 32.82 -21.26 -11.76
N LEU A 129 32.44 -22.48 -12.15
CA LEU A 129 31.73 -23.42 -11.28
C LEU A 129 32.58 -23.80 -10.04
N ILE A 130 33.90 -24.02 -10.22
CA ILE A 130 34.83 -24.26 -9.10
C ILE A 130 34.78 -23.09 -8.12
N ASN A 131 34.92 -21.85 -8.60
CA ASN A 131 34.87 -20.65 -7.76
C ASN A 131 33.53 -20.53 -7.00
N GLN A 132 32.40 -20.85 -7.64
CA GLN A 132 31.09 -20.86 -7.00
C GLN A 132 30.97 -21.91 -5.89
N CYS A 133 31.69 -23.03 -6.00
CA CYS A 133 31.71 -24.11 -5.01
C CYS A 133 32.71 -23.88 -3.86
N GLN A 134 33.70 -22.99 -4.01
CA GLN A 134 34.79 -22.79 -3.04
C GLN A 134 34.31 -22.38 -1.65
N ASN A 135 33.22 -21.63 -1.57
CA ASN A 135 32.65 -21.14 -0.31
C ASN A 135 31.47 -21.99 0.20
N GLY A 136 31.21 -23.15 -0.43
CA GLY A 136 30.12 -24.06 -0.08
C GLY A 136 30.57 -25.27 0.72
N LEU A 137 29.65 -25.84 1.49
CA LEU A 137 29.83 -27.13 2.16
C LEU A 137 29.44 -28.27 1.22
N ILE A 138 30.42 -29.10 0.86
CA ILE A 138 30.24 -30.22 -0.06
C ILE A 138 30.17 -31.53 0.72
N PHE A 139 29.11 -32.31 0.51
CA PHE A 139 28.92 -33.62 1.11
C PHE A 139 28.78 -34.68 0.01
N ILE A 140 29.60 -35.73 0.08
CA ILE A 140 29.57 -36.85 -0.86
C ILE A 140 28.94 -38.05 -0.17
N ILE A 141 27.84 -38.57 -0.72
CA ILE A 141 27.21 -39.80 -0.22
C ILE A 141 28.00 -41.01 -0.72
N HIS A 142 28.52 -41.83 0.19
CA HIS A 142 29.15 -43.10 -0.15
C HIS A 142 28.08 -44.11 -0.60
N PRO A 143 28.25 -44.79 -1.74
CA PRO A 143 27.35 -45.86 -2.17
C PRO A 143 27.28 -46.98 -1.13
N GLN A 144 26.10 -47.59 -0.98
CA GLN A 144 25.86 -48.72 -0.08
C GLN A 144 25.07 -49.78 -0.85
N GLU A 145 25.40 -51.06 -0.69
CA GLU A 145 24.78 -52.16 -1.46
C GLU A 145 23.24 -52.21 -1.27
N ASP A 146 22.74 -51.81 -0.10
CA ASP A 146 21.33 -51.86 0.29
C ASP A 146 20.45 -50.73 -0.33
N LEU A 147 21.03 -49.73 -1.02
CA LEU A 147 20.33 -48.54 -1.53
C LEU A 147 19.99 -48.57 -3.04
N GLN A 148 19.84 -49.76 -3.65
CA GLN A 148 19.50 -49.87 -5.07
C GLN A 148 18.04 -49.45 -5.35
N ALA A 149 17.83 -48.30 -6.01
CA ALA A 149 16.51 -47.81 -6.40
C ALA A 149 16.07 -48.29 -7.79
N GLN A 150 14.74 -48.36 -8.00
CA GLN A 150 14.07 -48.77 -9.24
C GLN A 150 14.36 -47.88 -10.46
N ASN A 151 14.30 -48.51 -11.64
CA ASN A 151 14.62 -47.94 -12.95
C ASN A 151 13.64 -46.80 -13.35
N ASP A 152 14.17 -45.59 -13.63
CA ASP A 152 13.36 -44.40 -13.98
C ASP A 152 13.42 -44.01 -15.47
N ASN A 153 14.03 -44.85 -16.33
CA ASN A 153 14.22 -44.65 -17.79
C ASN A 153 14.92 -43.34 -18.22
N MET A 154 15.35 -42.51 -17.27
CA MET A 154 15.99 -41.21 -17.50
C MET A 154 17.50 -41.27 -17.25
N ARG A 155 17.95 -42.21 -16.41
CA ARG A 155 19.35 -42.33 -15.96
C ARG A 155 19.91 -43.71 -16.31
N ILE A 156 21.23 -43.78 -16.53
CA ILE A 156 21.96 -45.05 -16.57
C ILE A 156 21.86 -45.67 -15.17
N VAL A 157 21.55 -46.96 -15.08
CA VAL A 157 21.45 -47.70 -13.82
C VAL A 157 22.79 -48.39 -13.53
N PRO A 158 23.71 -47.76 -12.77
CA PRO A 158 25.00 -48.35 -12.43
C PRO A 158 24.84 -49.50 -11.44
N ASN A 159 25.63 -50.54 -11.62
CA ASN A 159 25.81 -51.57 -10.59
C ASN A 159 26.58 -50.96 -9.39
N TYR A 160 26.64 -51.67 -8.25
CA TYR A 160 27.32 -51.14 -7.05
C TYR A 160 28.79 -50.77 -7.30
N GLN A 161 29.52 -51.57 -8.08
CA GLN A 161 30.91 -51.30 -8.44
C GLN A 161 31.05 -50.01 -9.26
N ASP A 162 30.15 -49.77 -10.22
CA ASP A 162 30.12 -48.55 -11.02
C ASP A 162 29.86 -47.30 -10.13
N GLN A 163 29.02 -47.44 -9.10
CA GLN A 163 28.76 -46.34 -8.15
C GLN A 163 29.98 -46.01 -7.28
N ILE A 164 30.76 -47.03 -6.91
CA ILE A 164 32.03 -46.86 -6.19
C ILE A 164 33.04 -46.17 -7.10
N GLU A 165 33.24 -46.65 -8.33
CA GLU A 165 34.15 -46.04 -9.30
C GLU A 165 33.78 -44.59 -9.63
N TYR A 166 32.49 -44.30 -9.77
CA TYR A 166 31.98 -42.93 -9.94
C TYR A 166 32.32 -42.05 -8.73
N THR A 167 32.07 -42.55 -7.51
CA THR A 167 32.33 -41.79 -6.28
C THR A 167 33.82 -41.51 -6.10
N GLU A 168 34.70 -42.46 -6.42
CA GLU A 168 36.16 -42.25 -6.42
C GLU A 168 36.59 -41.24 -7.49
N SER A 169 35.99 -41.28 -8.68
CA SER A 169 36.23 -40.26 -9.70
C SER A 169 35.79 -38.87 -9.23
N LEU A 170 34.63 -38.76 -8.59
CA LEU A 170 34.13 -37.50 -8.05
C LEU A 170 35.06 -36.94 -6.97
N LYS A 171 35.55 -37.78 -6.06
CA LYS A 171 36.56 -37.40 -5.05
C LYS A 171 37.85 -36.90 -5.70
N HIS A 172 38.34 -37.61 -6.73
CA HIS A 172 39.53 -37.18 -7.49
C HIS A 172 39.38 -35.76 -8.04
N TRP A 173 38.25 -35.45 -8.67
CA TRP A 173 38.02 -34.11 -9.25
C TRP A 173 37.86 -33.02 -8.19
N TYR A 174 37.21 -33.29 -7.06
CA TYR A 174 37.15 -32.34 -5.95
C TYR A 174 38.54 -32.06 -5.35
N THR A 175 39.35 -33.09 -5.14
CA THR A 175 40.72 -32.96 -4.66
C THR A 175 41.58 -32.16 -5.66
N LYS A 176 41.43 -32.43 -6.96
CA LYS A 176 42.11 -31.70 -8.03
C LYS A 176 41.69 -30.22 -8.12
N ALA A 177 40.45 -29.90 -7.76
CA ALA A 177 39.93 -28.53 -7.66
C ALA A 177 40.27 -27.82 -6.35
N HIS A 178 40.99 -28.47 -5.42
CA HIS A 178 41.26 -27.97 -4.07
C HIS A 178 39.98 -27.66 -3.27
N LEU A 179 38.89 -28.38 -3.53
CA LEU A 179 37.62 -28.24 -2.80
C LEU A 179 37.56 -29.24 -1.65
N SER A 180 37.31 -28.72 -0.45
CA SER A 180 37.08 -29.57 0.73
C SER A 180 35.70 -30.21 0.68
N TYR A 181 35.61 -31.48 1.05
CA TYR A 181 34.35 -32.22 1.10
C TYR A 181 34.30 -33.16 2.30
N PHE A 182 33.09 -33.52 2.69
CA PHE A 182 32.82 -34.51 3.74
C PHE A 182 32.17 -35.75 3.14
N VAL A 183 32.47 -36.92 3.66
CA VAL A 183 31.90 -38.19 3.18
C VAL A 183 30.83 -38.66 4.15
N LEU A 184 29.63 -38.94 3.64
CA LEU A 184 28.51 -39.49 4.38
C LEU A 184 28.46 -41.01 4.18
N THR A 185 28.72 -41.77 5.24
CA THR A 185 28.80 -43.25 5.20
C THR A 185 27.66 -43.95 5.92
N ASP A 186 26.89 -43.29 6.78
CA ASP A 186 25.77 -43.91 7.50
C ASP A 186 24.63 -44.33 6.55
N LEU A 187 23.93 -45.43 6.84
CA LEU A 187 22.71 -45.82 6.11
C LEU A 187 21.47 -45.01 6.52
N ASP A 188 21.43 -44.57 7.78
CA ASP A 188 20.31 -43.84 8.36
C ASP A 188 20.30 -42.39 7.88
N ILE A 189 19.23 -42.00 7.19
CA ILE A 189 19.04 -40.63 6.70
C ILE A 189 19.05 -39.60 7.83
N THR A 190 18.55 -39.95 9.02
CA THR A 190 18.53 -39.08 10.19
C THR A 190 19.95 -38.76 10.64
N LYS A 191 20.81 -39.77 10.71
CA LYS A 191 22.24 -39.59 11.05
C LYS A 191 22.97 -38.75 10.01
N ARG A 192 22.66 -38.92 8.72
CA ARG A 192 23.22 -38.08 7.64
C ARG A 192 22.82 -36.62 7.81
N VAL A 193 21.57 -36.35 8.14
CA VAL A 193 21.07 -34.98 8.37
C VAL A 193 21.74 -34.36 9.59
N GLU A 194 21.85 -35.09 10.70
CA GLU A 194 22.55 -34.63 11.92
C GLU A 194 24.03 -34.36 11.66
N PHE A 195 24.68 -35.18 10.83
CA PHE A 195 26.06 -34.97 10.41
C PHE A 195 26.21 -33.67 9.61
N ILE A 196 25.32 -33.41 8.65
CA ILE A 196 25.31 -32.16 7.87
C ILE A 196 25.06 -30.96 8.79
N GLU A 197 24.07 -31.04 9.67
CA GLU A 197 23.72 -30.01 10.67
C GLU A 197 24.91 -29.65 11.55
N LYS A 198 25.63 -30.66 12.07
CA LYS A 198 26.84 -30.45 12.88
C LYS A 198 27.93 -29.70 12.10
N HIS A 199 28.14 -30.01 10.83
CA HIS A 199 29.15 -29.36 10.00
C HIS A 199 28.75 -27.94 9.60
N ILE A 200 27.46 -27.69 9.37
CA ILE A 200 26.94 -26.33 9.24
C ILE A 200 27.21 -25.55 10.53
N HIS A 201 26.94 -26.16 11.69
CA HIS A 201 27.22 -25.54 12.97
C HIS A 201 28.70 -25.27 13.26
N GLY A 202 29.61 -26.08 12.73
CA GLY A 202 31.05 -25.89 12.90
C GLY A 202 31.70 -24.96 11.86
N HIS A 203 31.16 -24.90 10.65
CA HIS A 203 31.79 -24.19 9.52
C HIS A 203 31.44 -22.69 9.50
N PHE A 204 30.26 -22.33 9.97
CA PHE A 204 29.88 -20.94 10.09
C PHE A 204 30.15 -20.49 11.52
N HIS A 205 30.87 -19.37 11.69
CA HIS A 205 30.86 -18.67 12.97
C HIS A 205 29.43 -18.20 13.22
N TRP A 206 28.71 -18.95 14.05
CA TRP A 206 27.49 -18.48 14.68
C TRP A 206 27.95 -17.40 15.63
N LEU A 207 27.98 -16.17 15.13
CA LEU A 207 27.74 -15.05 16.00
C LEU A 207 26.47 -15.45 16.80
N PRO A 208 26.49 -15.38 18.15
CA PRO A 208 25.27 -15.55 18.93
C PRO A 208 24.21 -14.72 18.21
N PRO A 209 22.99 -15.25 18.01
CA PRO A 209 22.00 -14.67 17.09
C PRO A 209 22.14 -13.18 17.23
N GLU A 210 22.72 -12.52 16.22
CA GLU A 210 22.96 -11.09 16.36
C GLU A 210 21.61 -10.58 16.80
N ILE A 211 21.55 -9.97 17.99
CA ILE A 211 20.48 -9.07 18.35
C ILE A 211 20.37 -8.24 17.08
N PRO A 212 19.32 -8.47 16.25
CA PRO A 212 19.38 -8.22 14.82
C PRO A 212 19.86 -6.80 14.72
N ILE A 213 21.11 -6.54 14.24
CA ILE A 213 21.79 -5.27 14.52
C ILE A 213 20.74 -4.24 14.27
N PRO A 214 20.20 -3.63 15.33
CA PRO A 214 19.02 -2.85 15.08
C PRO A 214 19.52 -1.76 14.17
N LEU A 215 18.68 -1.24 13.28
CA LEU A 215 19.09 -0.07 12.54
C LEU A 215 19.35 1.01 13.60
N CYS A 216 20.60 1.09 14.07
CA CYS A 216 21.08 1.93 15.14
C CYS A 216 21.33 3.21 14.40
N LEU A 217 20.31 4.08 14.38
CA LEU A 217 20.43 5.36 13.73
C LEU A 217 21.42 6.19 14.55
N PRO A 218 22.66 6.40 14.07
CA PRO A 218 23.60 7.27 14.76
C PRO A 218 23.11 8.71 14.55
N PHE A 219 23.27 9.53 15.57
CA PHE A 219 22.94 10.94 15.52
C PHE A 219 23.94 11.67 14.61
N HIS A 220 23.72 11.68 13.29
CA HIS A 220 24.34 12.66 12.40
C HIS A 220 23.34 13.79 12.17
N LEU A 221 23.35 14.75 13.10
CA LEU A 221 22.98 16.12 12.75
C LEU A 221 23.91 16.52 11.60
N ASN A 222 23.41 16.58 10.37
CA ASN A 222 24.01 17.43 9.35
C ASN A 222 23.89 18.87 9.86
N LYS A 223 24.91 19.31 10.62
CA LYS A 223 25.24 20.72 10.77
C LYS A 223 25.69 21.20 9.41
N ASN A 224 24.75 21.50 8.52
CA ASN A 224 24.90 22.48 7.46
C ASN A 224 23.51 22.70 6.84
N GLN A 225 23.08 23.97 6.86
CA GLN A 225 21.77 24.50 6.47
C GLN A 225 20.70 24.48 7.57
N HIS A 226 20.92 25.29 8.61
CA HIS A 226 20.02 26.39 8.95
C HIS A 226 20.74 27.27 9.99
N HIS A 227 21.14 28.48 9.57
CA HIS A 227 21.35 29.57 10.51
C HIS A 227 20.00 29.83 11.19
N GLY A 228 19.98 29.63 12.50
CA GLY A 228 18.79 29.73 13.33
C GLY A 228 19.03 29.05 14.66
N GLN A 229 20.07 29.50 15.38
CA GLN A 229 20.12 29.27 16.83
C GLN A 229 18.85 29.85 17.42
N ASN A 230 17.96 29.00 17.89
CA ASN A 230 17.12 29.31 19.03
C ASN A 230 17.01 28.05 19.87
N ASN A 231 17.62 28.12 21.05
CA ASN A 231 17.16 27.36 22.20
C ASN A 231 15.65 27.59 22.30
N ILE A 232 14.86 26.62 21.85
CA ILE A 232 13.44 26.58 22.22
C ILE A 232 13.46 26.07 23.66
N ALA A 233 13.65 27.02 24.59
CA ALA A 233 12.95 26.95 25.85
C ALA A 233 11.50 26.61 25.50
N VAL A 234 11.01 25.49 26.04
CA VAL A 234 9.61 25.11 25.99
C VAL A 234 8.83 26.29 26.57
N ARG A 235 8.38 27.20 25.70
CA ARG A 235 7.42 28.22 26.04
C ARG A 235 6.13 27.46 26.27
N SER A 236 5.77 27.35 27.54
CA SER A 236 4.44 26.96 27.99
C SER A 236 3.43 27.89 27.31
N HIS A 237 2.82 27.40 26.23
CA HIS A 237 1.52 27.76 25.62
C HIS A 237 1.49 27.24 24.18
N SER A 238 1.17 25.95 24.01
CA SER A 238 0.33 25.41 22.92
C SER A 238 0.27 23.88 23.04
N ASP A 239 -0.95 23.31 22.96
CA ASP A 239 -1.26 21.87 22.96
C ASP A 239 -0.77 21.11 21.72
N GLN A 240 0.39 21.49 21.17
CA GLN A 240 0.93 20.92 19.94
C GLN A 240 1.97 19.86 20.24
N SER A 241 1.57 18.62 20.00
CA SER A 241 2.40 17.46 20.24
C SER A 241 3.18 17.04 18.99
N TYR A 242 4.47 16.78 19.15
CA TYR A 242 5.39 16.42 18.07
C TYR A 242 5.81 14.95 18.23
N MET A 243 5.88 14.22 17.12
CA MET A 243 6.39 12.84 17.09
C MET A 243 7.69 12.80 16.30
N ARG A 244 8.59 11.88 16.67
CA ARG A 244 9.75 11.56 15.82
C ARG A 244 9.26 10.95 14.51
N PHE A 245 9.78 11.50 13.42
CA PHE A 245 9.51 11.08 12.05
C PHE A 245 10.81 10.66 11.38
N ILE A 246 10.88 9.41 10.93
CA ILE A 246 12.05 8.82 10.30
C ILE A 246 11.78 8.66 8.81
N GLU A 247 12.67 9.16 7.98
CA GLU A 247 12.64 8.98 6.53
C GLU A 247 13.83 8.13 6.13
N ILE A 248 13.58 6.93 5.62
CA ILE A 248 14.61 6.08 5.02
C ILE A 248 14.60 6.35 3.52
N LEU A 249 15.60 7.10 3.06
CA LEU A 249 15.75 7.51 1.66
C LEU A 249 16.41 6.39 0.84
N ASP A 250 17.44 5.77 1.41
CA ASP A 250 18.07 4.56 0.90
C ASP A 250 18.71 3.76 2.06
N LYS A 251 19.54 2.75 1.74
CA LYS A 251 20.18 1.88 2.74
C LYS A 251 21.19 2.60 3.65
N GLN A 252 21.64 3.80 3.29
CA GLN A 252 22.66 4.57 4.00
C GLN A 252 22.16 5.96 4.45
N ASN A 253 21.14 6.50 3.78
CA ASN A 253 20.60 7.83 4.05
C ASN A 253 19.29 7.74 4.85
N ILE A 254 19.40 8.04 6.16
CA ILE A 254 18.25 8.15 7.06
C ILE A 254 18.17 9.56 7.61
N LYS A 255 17.00 10.18 7.50
CA LYS A 255 16.70 11.50 8.07
C LYS A 255 15.75 11.35 9.24
N ILE A 256 16.11 11.94 10.38
CA ILE A 256 15.23 12.02 11.55
C ILE A 256 14.79 13.47 11.71
N SER A 257 13.50 13.69 11.89
CA SER A 257 12.92 15.00 12.16
C SER A 257 11.83 14.89 13.22
N TYR A 258 11.47 16.00 13.85
CA TYR A 258 10.26 16.09 14.65
C TYR A 258 9.20 16.77 13.81
N LYS A 259 8.08 16.08 13.59
CA LYS A 259 6.94 16.63 12.87
C LYS A 259 5.76 16.70 13.83
N LYS A 260 4.92 17.71 13.63
CA LYS A 260 3.60 17.75 14.26
C LYS A 260 2.89 16.46 13.87
N TYR A 261 2.42 15.70 14.85
CA TYR A 261 1.70 14.47 14.56
C TYR A 261 0.20 14.74 14.54
N ASP A 262 -0.46 14.06 13.62
CA ASP A 262 -1.90 14.07 13.51
C ASP A 262 -2.47 13.12 14.57
N LYS A 263 -3.28 13.66 15.50
CA LYS A 263 -3.80 12.93 16.67
C LYS A 263 -4.52 11.66 16.23
N ASN A 264 -4.33 10.55 16.95
CA ASN A 264 -5.06 9.31 16.66
C ASN A 264 -5.36 8.53 17.94
N ARG A 265 -6.38 7.68 17.86
CA ARG A 265 -6.91 6.92 19.01
C ARG A 265 -5.85 6.16 19.80
N LEU A 266 -4.91 5.55 19.09
CA LEU A 266 -3.91 4.69 19.72
C LEU A 266 -2.84 5.52 20.43
N VAL A 267 -2.30 6.54 19.77
CA VAL A 267 -1.28 7.43 20.36
C VAL A 267 -1.86 8.20 21.54
N GLU A 268 -3.06 8.77 21.41
CA GLU A 268 -3.70 9.50 22.52
C GLU A 268 -3.92 8.62 23.76
N LYS A 269 -4.14 7.32 23.59
CA LYS A 269 -4.39 6.39 24.70
C LYS A 269 -3.10 5.87 25.35
N TYR A 270 -2.08 5.55 24.56
CA TYR A 270 -0.88 4.83 25.03
C TYR A 270 0.38 5.71 25.11
N ASP A 271 0.37 6.89 24.50
CA ASP A 271 1.43 7.91 24.60
C ASP A 271 0.87 9.33 24.39
N PRO A 272 0.04 9.83 25.32
CA PRO A 272 -0.55 11.15 25.19
C PRO A 272 0.51 12.21 24.90
N SER A 273 0.27 12.99 23.86
CA SER A 273 1.18 14.05 23.39
C SER A 273 2.59 13.58 22.97
N CYS A 274 2.80 12.28 22.73
CA CYS A 274 4.10 11.69 22.38
C CYS A 274 5.23 11.97 23.40
N LEU A 275 4.89 12.32 24.64
CA LEU A 275 5.87 12.75 25.65
C LEU A 275 6.83 11.63 26.04
N ASN A 276 6.37 10.37 26.00
CA ASN A 276 7.19 9.23 26.40
C ASN A 276 7.97 8.63 25.22
N ASN A 277 7.89 9.23 24.02
CA ASN A 277 8.50 8.72 22.78
C ASN A 277 8.16 7.24 22.52
N LYS A 278 6.98 6.77 22.91
CA LYS A 278 6.58 5.37 22.69
C LYS A 278 6.21 5.11 21.24
N PHE A 279 5.77 6.12 20.50
CA PHE A 279 5.45 5.99 19.08
C PHE A 279 6.42 6.76 18.19
N VAL A 280 6.72 6.17 17.04
CA VAL A 280 7.48 6.80 15.96
C VAL A 280 6.81 6.49 14.64
N SER A 281 6.77 7.47 13.74
CA SER A 281 6.34 7.25 12.36
C SER A 281 7.57 7.08 11.46
N ILE A 282 7.58 6.04 10.65
CA ILE A 282 8.63 5.78 9.67
C ILE A 282 8.06 5.86 8.26
N LEU A 283 8.79 6.48 7.34
CA LEU A 283 8.48 6.63 5.91
C LEU A 283 9.60 5.98 5.10
N PHE A 284 9.23 5.15 4.14
CA PHE A 284 10.17 4.49 3.23
C PHE A 284 10.07 5.08 1.83
N ASP A 285 11.20 5.50 1.26
CA ASP A 285 11.27 5.95 -0.13
C ASP A 285 10.74 4.88 -1.11
N GLN A 286 10.20 5.35 -2.24
CA GLN A 286 9.61 4.50 -3.26
C GLN A 286 10.64 3.62 -3.97
N LYS A 287 11.91 4.03 -4.02
CA LYS A 287 13.01 3.30 -4.66
C LYS A 287 13.46 2.07 -3.85
N LEU A 288 13.14 2.02 -2.56
CA LEU A 288 13.56 0.94 -1.68
C LEU A 288 12.87 -0.38 -2.00
N ASP A 289 13.65 -1.46 -1.96
CA ASP A 289 13.16 -2.79 -2.25
C ASP A 289 12.25 -3.33 -1.13
N ASN A 290 11.17 -4.01 -1.51
CA ASN A 290 10.19 -4.50 -0.53
C ASN A 290 10.80 -5.50 0.46
N THR A 291 11.80 -6.29 0.04
CA THR A 291 12.47 -7.26 0.91
C THR A 291 13.22 -6.56 2.04
N PHE A 292 13.86 -5.43 1.75
CA PHE A 292 14.51 -4.57 2.73
C PHE A 292 13.51 -3.98 3.73
N LEU A 293 12.35 -3.50 3.25
CA LEU A 293 11.25 -3.04 4.12
C LEU A 293 10.78 -4.17 5.04
N GLU A 294 10.52 -5.36 4.50
CA GLU A 294 10.08 -6.52 5.28
C GLU A 294 11.10 -6.90 6.35
N ASN A 295 12.39 -6.94 5.99
CA ASN A 295 13.46 -7.28 6.92
C ASN A 295 13.61 -6.24 8.04
N ILE A 296 13.57 -4.95 7.72
CA ILE A 296 13.67 -3.88 8.73
C ILE A 296 12.50 -3.91 9.70
N LEU A 297 11.27 -4.02 9.19
CA LEU A 297 10.07 -3.98 10.02
C LEU A 297 9.85 -5.27 10.82
N PHE A 298 10.32 -6.41 10.30
CA PHE A 298 10.28 -7.68 11.02
C PHE A 298 11.17 -7.64 12.26
N ASN A 299 12.33 -7.02 12.15
CA ASN A 299 13.28 -6.83 13.24
C ASN A 299 12.93 -5.60 14.12
N GLN A 300 13.68 -5.38 15.21
CA GLN A 300 13.63 -4.12 15.94
C GLN A 300 14.46 -3.02 15.27
N ILE A 301 14.03 -1.77 15.42
CA ILE A 301 14.81 -0.58 15.09
C ILE A 301 15.27 0.04 16.41
N LEU A 302 16.58 0.30 16.57
CA LEU A 302 17.08 1.00 17.76
C LEU A 302 17.21 2.49 17.48
N ILE A 303 16.59 3.28 18.34
CA ILE A 303 16.73 4.74 18.33
C ILE A 303 17.14 5.15 19.74
N ASN A 304 18.35 5.67 19.92
CA ASN A 304 18.88 6.03 21.25
C ASN A 304 18.77 4.89 22.29
N SER A 305 19.13 3.66 21.88
CA SER A 305 19.05 2.45 22.72
C SER A 305 17.64 1.96 23.08
N GLU A 306 16.58 2.65 22.65
CA GLU A 306 15.19 2.18 22.74
C GLU A 306 14.83 1.29 21.55
N GLN A 307 14.16 0.16 21.80
CA GLN A 307 13.77 -0.83 20.79
C GLN A 307 12.36 -0.54 20.27
N TYR A 308 12.26 -0.27 18.97
CA TYR A 308 10.98 -0.01 18.30
C TYR A 308 10.60 -1.17 17.39
N HIS A 309 9.34 -1.59 17.49
CA HIS A 309 8.78 -2.67 16.69
C HIS A 309 7.58 -2.19 15.89
N PHE A 310 7.39 -2.74 14.69
CA PHE A 310 6.20 -2.47 13.88
C PHE A 310 4.90 -2.81 14.63
N ILE A 311 3.97 -1.85 14.69
CA ILE A 311 2.64 -1.98 15.33
C ILE A 311 1.49 -1.86 14.33
N GLY A 312 1.61 -1.05 13.27
CA GLY A 312 0.54 -0.91 12.28
C GLY A 312 0.65 0.35 11.42
N TYR A 313 -0.39 0.59 10.62
CA TYR A 313 -0.50 1.73 9.70
C TYR A 313 -1.97 2.02 9.38
N SER A 314 -2.29 3.27 9.07
CA SER A 314 -3.57 3.64 8.46
C SER A 314 -3.57 3.42 6.94
N ASN A 315 -4.75 3.47 6.31
CA ASN A 315 -4.84 3.38 4.84
C ASN A 315 -4.10 4.53 4.12
N SER A 316 -4.02 5.71 4.74
CA SER A 316 -3.25 6.82 4.19
C SER A 316 -1.75 6.52 4.22
N GLN A 317 -1.28 6.02 5.36
CA GLN A 317 0.11 5.60 5.56
C GLN A 317 0.51 4.44 4.63
N LEU A 318 -0.39 3.47 4.40
CA LEU A 318 -0.18 2.39 3.42
C LEU A 318 0.10 2.93 2.02
N ARG A 319 -0.69 3.91 1.56
CA ARG A 319 -0.47 4.59 0.27
C ARG A 319 0.82 5.41 0.24
N GLY A 320 1.19 6.00 1.38
CA GLY A 320 2.40 6.79 1.54
C GLY A 320 3.67 5.98 1.81
N ARG A 321 3.61 4.64 1.93
CA ARG A 321 4.72 3.79 2.43
C ARG A 321 5.25 4.25 3.80
N SER A 322 4.35 4.70 4.68
CA SER A 322 4.68 4.98 6.07
C SER A 322 3.96 4.04 7.02
N CYS A 323 4.48 3.88 8.23
CA CYS A 323 3.84 3.11 9.30
C CYS A 323 4.27 3.60 10.68
N TYR A 324 3.60 3.10 11.71
CA TYR A 324 3.96 3.35 13.10
C TYR A 324 4.80 2.20 13.68
N LEU A 325 5.76 2.60 14.50
CA LEU A 325 6.53 1.73 15.38
C LEU A 325 6.22 2.07 16.83
N TYR A 326 6.34 1.08 17.71
CA TYR A 326 6.11 1.21 19.15
C TYR A 326 7.33 0.76 19.96
N ALA A 327 7.68 1.52 21.00
CA ALA A 327 8.76 1.21 21.95
C ALA A 327 8.27 0.30 23.08
N GLY A 328 8.29 -1.01 22.82
CA GLY A 328 7.87 -2.05 23.75
C GLY A 328 8.07 -3.44 23.17
N SER A 329 7.79 -4.48 23.96
CA SER A 329 7.91 -5.87 23.51
C SER A 329 6.82 -6.24 22.50
N ILE A 330 7.02 -7.33 21.76
CA ILE A 330 6.04 -7.82 20.79
C ILE A 330 4.73 -8.23 21.50
N GLU A 331 4.83 -8.82 22.70
CA GLU A 331 3.68 -9.22 23.51
C GLU A 331 2.86 -8.00 23.95
N GLN A 332 3.53 -6.90 24.32
CA GLN A 332 2.85 -5.63 24.63
C GLN A 332 2.12 -5.07 23.40
N ILE A 333 2.72 -5.16 22.21
CA ILE A 333 2.08 -4.73 20.96
C ILE A 333 0.83 -5.58 20.67
N GLU A 334 0.93 -6.91 20.79
CA GLU A 334 -0.21 -7.81 20.60
C GLU A 334 -1.33 -7.51 21.60
N GLN A 335 -0.97 -7.27 22.86
CA GLN A 335 -1.91 -6.86 23.89
C GLN A 335 -2.59 -5.52 23.55
N ILE A 336 -1.83 -4.50 23.15
CA ILE A 336 -2.39 -3.19 22.71
C ILE A 336 -3.39 -3.39 21.58
N ILE A 337 -3.09 -4.20 20.57
CA ILE A 337 -4.03 -4.45 19.46
C ILE A 337 -5.29 -5.16 19.96
N ASN A 338 -5.14 -6.21 20.77
CA ASN A 338 -6.26 -6.98 21.31
C ASN A 338 -7.15 -6.16 22.26
N ASP A 339 -6.55 -5.25 23.03
CA ASP A 339 -7.22 -4.28 23.92
C ASP A 339 -7.99 -3.19 23.17
N ASN A 340 -7.94 -3.16 21.83
CA ASN A 340 -8.69 -2.17 21.05
C ASN A 340 -9.69 -2.80 20.09
N GLY A 341 -9.69 -4.13 19.90
CA GLY A 341 -10.72 -4.81 19.13
C GLY A 341 -10.49 -6.31 18.95
N ASP A 342 -11.57 -7.04 18.70
CA ASP A 342 -11.53 -8.45 18.32
C ASP A 342 -11.26 -8.59 16.82
N PHE A 343 -9.97 -8.61 16.47
CA PHE A 343 -9.51 -8.76 15.09
C PHE A 343 -9.32 -10.23 14.68
N HIS A 344 -9.26 -11.16 15.65
CA HIS A 344 -9.05 -12.59 15.40
C HIS A 344 -10.18 -13.22 14.58
N LYS A 345 -11.42 -12.72 14.73
CA LYS A 345 -12.57 -13.14 13.91
C LYS A 345 -12.44 -12.79 12.42
N ILE A 346 -11.57 -11.85 12.06
CA ILE A 346 -11.40 -11.40 10.66
C ILE A 346 -10.33 -12.26 9.99
N LYS A 347 -10.74 -13.31 9.28
CA LYS A 347 -9.82 -14.30 8.66
C LYS A 347 -9.14 -13.83 7.37
N ASN A 348 -9.55 -12.71 6.80
CA ASN A 348 -8.88 -12.14 5.62
C ASN A 348 -7.79 -11.15 6.05
N LEU A 349 -6.56 -11.36 5.58
CA LEU A 349 -5.38 -10.56 5.95
C LEU A 349 -5.56 -9.07 5.65
N SER A 350 -5.99 -8.75 4.43
CA SER A 350 -6.14 -7.37 3.95
C SER A 350 -7.26 -6.64 4.69
N LYS A 351 -8.39 -7.30 4.90
CA LYS A 351 -9.51 -6.77 5.70
C LYS A 351 -9.09 -6.58 7.15
N ARG A 352 -8.36 -7.53 7.75
CA ARG A 352 -7.86 -7.41 9.14
C ARG A 352 -6.91 -6.23 9.26
N ALA A 353 -5.95 -6.09 8.35
CA ALA A 353 -5.04 -4.96 8.29
C ALA A 353 -5.77 -3.63 8.16
N ALA A 354 -6.76 -3.55 7.26
CA ALA A 354 -7.58 -2.36 7.10
C ALA A 354 -8.40 -2.01 8.36
N ARG A 355 -8.84 -3.00 9.15
CA ARG A 355 -9.57 -2.75 10.42
C ARG A 355 -8.64 -2.33 11.56
N ILE A 356 -7.49 -2.96 11.71
CA ILE A 356 -6.44 -2.51 12.63
C ILE A 356 -6.00 -1.10 12.27
N GLY A 357 -5.90 -0.80 10.96
CA GLY A 357 -5.56 0.52 10.45
C GLY A 357 -6.51 1.65 10.85
N LEU A 358 -7.75 1.34 11.26
CA LEU A 358 -8.69 2.33 11.77
C LEU A 358 -8.24 2.93 13.11
N LEU A 359 -7.46 2.19 13.91
CA LEU A 359 -6.90 2.68 15.18
C LEU A 359 -5.88 3.82 14.98
N PHE A 360 -5.26 3.86 13.79
CA PHE A 360 -4.26 4.86 13.39
C PHE A 360 -4.84 5.96 12.50
N SER A 361 -6.18 6.02 12.35
CA SER A 361 -6.81 7.13 11.62
C SER A 361 -6.56 8.43 12.35
N SER A 362 -6.23 9.49 11.61
CA SER A 362 -6.19 10.82 12.23
C SER A 362 -7.59 11.23 12.67
N CYS A 363 -7.73 11.59 13.94
CA CYS A 363 -8.95 12.03 14.56
C CYS A 363 -8.70 12.70 15.91
N THR A 364 -9.56 13.66 16.24
CA THR A 364 -9.58 14.38 17.50
C THR A 364 -10.51 13.67 18.50
N PRO A 365 -10.07 13.38 19.73
CA PRO A 365 -10.96 12.93 20.80
C PRO A 365 -11.93 14.06 21.18
N THR A 366 -13.21 13.75 21.37
CA THR A 366 -14.24 14.74 21.70
C THR A 366 -14.92 14.38 23.01
N ILE A 367 -16.17 13.90 22.96
CA ILE A 367 -17.00 13.57 24.12
C ILE A 367 -16.96 12.07 24.44
N HIS A 368 -17.29 11.72 25.68
CA HIS A 368 -17.55 10.35 26.08
C HIS A 368 -19.06 10.05 25.95
N ILE A 369 -19.39 8.92 25.34
CA ILE A 369 -20.77 8.44 25.15
C ILE A 369 -20.96 7.20 26.02
N GLU A 370 -21.85 7.33 27.00
CA GLU A 370 -22.24 6.23 27.87
C GLU A 370 -22.98 5.13 27.08
N PRO A 371 -22.85 3.84 27.44
CA PRO A 371 -23.48 2.75 26.70
C PRO A 371 -24.99 2.90 26.50
N ASP A 372 -25.70 3.46 27.50
CA ASP A 372 -27.15 3.66 27.44
C ASP A 372 -27.57 4.75 26.43
N HIS A 373 -26.62 5.61 26.02
CA HIS A 373 -26.81 6.64 25.00
C HIS A 373 -26.40 6.16 23.60
N VAL A 374 -26.13 4.86 23.41
CA VAL A 374 -25.84 4.24 22.11
C VAL A 374 -27.01 3.38 21.69
N ILE A 375 -27.81 3.86 20.75
CA ILE A 375 -28.95 3.15 20.19
C ILE A 375 -28.51 2.46 18.89
N GLN A 376 -28.81 1.17 18.74
CA GLN A 376 -28.61 0.48 17.47
C GLN A 376 -29.89 0.50 16.65
N ILE A 377 -29.82 1.00 15.42
CA ILE A 377 -30.94 1.05 14.47
C ILE A 377 -30.60 0.26 13.19
N ASP A 378 -31.60 -0.30 12.54
CA ASP A 378 -31.40 -1.15 11.36
C ASP A 378 -31.02 -0.35 10.12
N ASP A 379 -30.21 -0.93 9.23
CA ASP A 379 -29.96 -0.36 7.91
C ASP A 379 -31.22 -0.39 7.03
N ILE A 380 -31.38 0.62 6.18
CA ILE A 380 -32.45 0.62 5.16
C ILE A 380 -31.93 -0.10 3.93
N GLU A 381 -32.33 -1.35 3.75
CA GLU A 381 -31.92 -2.19 2.63
C GLU A 381 -33.05 -2.43 1.63
N ARG A 382 -32.77 -2.28 0.33
CA ARG A 382 -33.72 -2.59 -0.76
C ARG A 382 -32.94 -3.11 -1.97
N ASN A 383 -33.47 -4.15 -2.61
CA ASN A 383 -32.90 -4.76 -3.82
C ASN A 383 -31.41 -5.15 -3.72
N GLY A 384 -30.97 -5.59 -2.53
CA GLY A 384 -29.57 -5.98 -2.30
C GLY A 384 -28.61 -4.80 -2.09
N TYR A 385 -29.13 -3.57 -1.96
CA TYR A 385 -28.35 -2.38 -1.64
C TYR A 385 -28.73 -1.80 -0.27
N THR A 386 -27.74 -1.27 0.44
CA THR A 386 -27.91 -0.55 1.69
C THR A 386 -27.95 0.96 1.41
N PHE A 387 -29.10 1.61 1.64
CA PHE A 387 -29.31 3.04 1.38
C PHE A 387 -28.71 3.94 2.47
N THR A 388 -28.38 3.37 3.62
CA THR A 388 -27.86 4.06 4.81
C THR A 388 -26.40 3.72 5.08
N ASP A 389 -25.68 3.16 4.11
CA ASP A 389 -24.38 2.54 4.36
C ASP A 389 -23.36 3.53 4.93
N GLY A 390 -23.09 3.44 6.24
CA GLY A 390 -22.15 4.29 6.94
C GLY A 390 -22.76 5.53 7.57
N CYS A 391 -24.08 5.73 7.51
CA CYS A 391 -24.76 6.92 8.01
C CYS A 391 -25.65 6.63 9.24
N GLY A 392 -25.25 7.18 10.39
CA GLY A 392 -26.02 7.17 11.64
C GLY A 392 -26.52 8.56 12.01
N ILE A 393 -27.06 8.68 13.23
CA ILE A 393 -27.68 9.91 13.75
C ILE A 393 -27.02 10.30 15.08
N ILE A 394 -26.90 11.59 15.35
CA ILE A 394 -26.49 12.14 16.64
C ILE A 394 -27.53 13.17 17.10
N GLY A 395 -27.95 13.07 18.36
CA GLY A 395 -28.83 14.06 18.96
C GLY A 395 -28.15 15.44 19.08
N ARG A 396 -28.93 16.52 18.96
CA ARG A 396 -28.35 17.87 18.88
C ARG A 396 -27.60 18.28 20.16
N SER A 397 -28.08 17.83 21.32
CA SER A 397 -27.39 18.02 22.61
C SER A 397 -25.93 17.54 22.54
N LEU A 398 -25.72 16.29 22.15
CA LEU A 398 -24.38 15.71 22.02
C LEU A 398 -23.55 16.39 20.92
N ALA A 399 -24.17 16.72 19.78
CA ALA A 399 -23.49 17.41 18.69
C ALA A 399 -22.95 18.78 19.12
N ASN A 400 -23.71 19.54 19.92
CA ASN A 400 -23.26 20.82 20.46
C ASN A 400 -22.09 20.67 21.43
N GLN A 401 -22.03 19.57 22.19
CA GLN A 401 -20.89 19.30 23.09
C GLN A 401 -19.59 18.96 22.33
N ILE A 402 -19.68 18.53 21.07
CA ILE A 402 -18.51 18.30 20.20
C ILE A 402 -17.88 19.62 19.74
N VAL A 403 -18.68 20.68 19.53
CA VAL A 403 -18.27 21.94 18.89
C VAL A 403 -17.04 22.60 19.54
N PRO A 404 -16.93 22.73 20.88
CA PRO A 404 -15.73 23.31 21.52
C PRO A 404 -14.43 22.61 21.11
N TYR A 405 -14.46 21.27 20.98
CA TYR A 405 -13.31 20.47 20.57
C TYR A 405 -12.92 20.67 19.09
N LEU A 406 -13.79 21.27 18.28
CA LEU A 406 -13.50 21.59 16.88
C LEU A 406 -12.95 23.01 16.75
N ASN A 407 -13.44 23.95 17.55
CA ASN A 407 -13.04 25.36 17.49
C ASN A 407 -11.60 25.61 17.96
N ASP A 408 -11.12 24.82 18.92
CA ASP A 408 -9.71 24.82 19.33
C ASP A 408 -8.76 24.45 18.16
N PHE A 409 -9.30 23.82 17.10
CA PHE A 409 -8.58 23.42 15.90
C PHE A 409 -8.99 24.25 14.67
N LYS A 410 -8.44 25.47 14.62
CA LYS A 410 -8.13 26.24 13.39
C LYS A 410 -9.27 26.75 12.49
N LYS A 411 -10.54 26.35 12.64
CA LYS A 411 -11.61 26.85 11.73
C LYS A 411 -12.97 26.94 12.44
N PRO A 412 -13.30 28.06 13.11
CA PRO A 412 -14.66 28.28 13.58
C PRO A 412 -15.62 28.32 12.38
N ILE A 413 -16.77 27.64 12.49
CA ILE A 413 -17.86 27.84 11.53
C ILE A 413 -18.56 29.13 11.94
N LEU A 414 -18.46 30.13 11.09
CA LEU A 414 -19.10 31.43 11.27
C LEU A 414 -20.32 31.50 10.36
N THR A 415 -21.48 31.70 10.96
CA THR A 415 -22.71 32.02 10.23
C THR A 415 -23.23 33.40 10.64
N LEU A 416 -24.19 33.92 9.88
CA LEU A 416 -24.90 35.15 10.20
C LEU A 416 -26.32 34.78 10.61
N ASN A 417 -26.77 35.32 11.73
CA ASN A 417 -28.17 35.23 12.13
C ASN A 417 -29.05 36.19 11.30
N ASP A 418 -30.37 36.15 11.54
CA ASP A 418 -31.34 36.97 10.83
C ASP A 418 -31.09 38.50 10.97
N ASP A 419 -30.43 38.92 12.05
CA ASP A 419 -30.05 40.30 12.34
C ASP A 419 -28.68 40.70 11.76
N ASN A 420 -28.06 39.85 10.93
CA ASN A 420 -26.70 40.01 10.38
C ASN A 420 -25.58 40.07 11.41
N GLN A 421 -25.80 39.49 12.58
CA GLN A 421 -24.76 39.33 13.60
C GLN A 421 -24.06 37.99 13.41
N ILE A 422 -22.77 37.96 13.71
CA ILE A 422 -21.97 36.75 13.64
C ILE A 422 -22.44 35.79 14.72
N GLU A 423 -22.89 34.61 14.30
CA GLU A 423 -23.11 33.47 15.17
C GLU A 423 -21.82 32.65 15.20
N GLU A 424 -21.07 32.80 16.29
CA GLU A 424 -19.86 32.03 16.53
C GLU A 424 -20.22 30.60 16.94
N ASN A 425 -19.41 29.63 16.50
CA ASN A 425 -19.52 28.23 16.91
C ASN A 425 -20.82 27.53 16.46
N THR A 426 -21.32 27.85 15.27
CA THR A 426 -22.47 27.14 14.69
C THR A 426 -22.16 25.64 14.58
N CYS A 427 -23.06 24.81 15.09
CA CYS A 427 -22.88 23.36 15.10
C CYS A 427 -22.85 22.79 13.65
N PRO A 428 -21.89 21.91 13.29
CA PRO A 428 -21.98 21.15 12.05
C PRO A 428 -23.18 20.20 12.03
N CYS A 429 -23.78 19.98 10.85
CA CYS A 429 -24.87 19.02 10.66
C CYS A 429 -24.40 17.57 10.53
N ALA A 430 -23.13 17.32 10.26
CA ALA A 430 -22.60 15.97 10.16
C ALA A 430 -21.15 15.87 10.60
N PHE A 431 -20.82 14.73 11.22
CA PHE A 431 -19.49 14.41 11.72
C PHE A 431 -19.07 13.03 11.20
N GLN A 432 -17.94 12.94 10.52
CA GLN A 432 -17.26 11.68 10.24
C GLN A 432 -16.55 11.22 11.51
N VAL A 433 -17.00 10.09 12.07
CA VAL A 433 -16.59 9.64 13.39
C VAL A 433 -15.86 8.30 13.37
N ARG A 434 -15.12 8.07 14.46
CA ARG A 434 -14.66 6.75 14.92
C ARG A 434 -15.14 6.59 16.35
N TYR A 435 -15.92 5.54 16.60
CA TYR A 435 -16.40 5.19 17.93
C TYR A 435 -16.27 3.69 18.11
N GLN A 436 -15.45 3.21 19.05
CA GLN A 436 -15.19 1.78 19.23
C GLN A 436 -14.82 1.08 17.90
N GLY A 437 -15.63 0.12 17.43
CA GLY A 437 -15.49 -0.53 16.13
C GLY A 437 -16.35 0.09 15.01
N TYR A 438 -17.09 1.16 15.29
CA TYR A 438 -17.92 1.89 14.35
C TYR A 438 -17.11 2.95 13.58
N LYS A 439 -17.33 2.99 12.26
CA LYS A 439 -16.85 4.01 11.33
C LYS A 439 -18.05 4.47 10.49
N GLY A 440 -18.22 5.79 10.38
CA GLY A 440 -19.23 6.36 9.50
C GLY A 440 -19.38 7.87 9.70
N VAL A 441 -20.49 8.39 9.21
CA VAL A 441 -20.97 9.76 9.46
C VAL A 441 -22.14 9.70 10.44
N LEU A 442 -22.17 10.59 11.43
CA LEU A 442 -23.35 10.87 12.25
C LEU A 442 -23.91 12.22 11.81
N MET A 443 -25.17 12.24 11.37
CA MET A 443 -25.89 13.48 11.06
C MET A 443 -26.74 13.92 12.24
N ILE A 444 -26.91 15.22 12.43
CA ILE A 444 -27.74 15.75 13.51
C ILE A 444 -29.22 15.37 13.30
N ASN A 445 -29.91 15.07 14.40
CA ASN A 445 -31.38 15.02 14.39
C ASN A 445 -31.96 16.44 14.55
N ASN A 446 -33.24 16.60 14.21
CA ASN A 446 -34.00 17.81 14.49
C ASN A 446 -34.53 17.87 15.93
N ASP A 447 -34.51 16.75 16.67
CA ASP A 447 -34.94 16.70 18.07
C ASP A 447 -33.83 17.17 19.02
N ASP A 448 -34.08 18.29 19.71
CA ASP A 448 -33.15 18.88 20.66
C ASP A 448 -33.05 18.10 21.98
N GLN A 449 -34.01 17.21 22.27
CA GLN A 449 -34.03 16.39 23.49
C GLN A 449 -33.28 15.06 23.34
N ASP A 450 -32.92 14.69 22.11
CA ASP A 450 -32.13 13.48 21.88
C ASP A 450 -30.71 13.68 22.42
N ASP A 451 -30.36 12.87 23.42
CA ASP A 451 -29.02 12.81 24.02
C ASP A 451 -28.34 11.45 23.72
N ASN A 452 -28.58 10.91 22.53
CA ASN A 452 -28.04 9.62 22.09
C ASN A 452 -27.37 9.71 20.71
N ILE A 453 -26.52 8.73 20.42
CA ILE A 453 -26.11 8.41 19.06
C ILE A 453 -26.86 7.17 18.59
N GLN A 454 -27.24 7.16 17.31
CA GLN A 454 -27.89 6.02 16.66
C GLN A 454 -26.96 5.45 15.61
N VAL A 455 -26.48 4.22 15.82
CA VAL A 455 -25.50 3.54 14.97
C VAL A 455 -26.13 2.38 14.21
N ARG A 456 -25.62 2.10 13.01
CA ARG A 456 -26.12 1.04 12.11
C ARG A 456 -25.19 -0.16 11.98
N PRO A 457 -25.69 -1.35 11.64
CA PRO A 457 -24.87 -2.52 11.34
C PRO A 457 -23.75 -2.25 10.33
N SER A 458 -24.02 -1.52 9.24
CA SER A 458 -23.03 -1.25 8.21
C SER A 458 -21.85 -0.40 8.71
N MET A 459 -22.05 0.41 9.76
CA MET A 459 -21.00 1.21 10.39
C MET A 459 -20.05 0.34 11.22
N LYS A 460 -20.49 -0.81 11.73
CA LYS A 460 -19.70 -1.69 12.62
C LYS A 460 -18.67 -2.49 11.84
N LYS A 461 -17.42 -2.06 11.88
CA LYS A 461 -16.33 -2.67 11.09
C LYS A 461 -15.59 -3.80 11.83
N PHE A 462 -15.62 -3.79 13.16
CA PHE A 462 -15.13 -4.84 14.07
C PHE A 462 -15.80 -4.69 15.45
N THR A 463 -15.61 -5.65 16.36
CA THR A 463 -16.17 -5.57 17.73
C THR A 463 -15.12 -4.99 18.68
N SER A 464 -15.51 -4.04 19.51
CA SER A 464 -14.68 -3.39 20.54
C SER A 464 -15.60 -2.84 21.64
N THR A 465 -15.19 -2.91 22.90
CA THR A 465 -15.98 -2.46 24.06
C THR A 465 -15.22 -1.50 24.99
N ILE A 466 -14.02 -1.08 24.59
CA ILE A 466 -13.01 -0.59 25.55
C ILE A 466 -12.94 0.94 25.61
N SER A 467 -13.54 1.67 24.66
CA SER A 467 -13.55 3.14 24.69
C SER A 467 -14.96 3.69 24.52
N SER A 468 -15.38 4.53 25.46
CA SER A 468 -16.58 5.37 25.35
C SER A 468 -16.30 6.70 24.64
N CYS A 469 -15.05 7.01 24.29
CA CYS A 469 -14.73 8.28 23.62
C CYS A 469 -15.15 8.24 22.13
N LEU A 470 -15.89 9.27 21.72
CA LEU A 470 -16.19 9.58 20.33
C LEU A 470 -15.05 10.41 19.73
N TYR A 471 -14.55 9.99 18.58
CA TYR A 471 -13.50 10.72 17.87
C TYR A 471 -14.05 11.25 16.56
N VAL A 472 -13.76 12.51 16.23
CA VAL A 472 -14.09 13.14 14.94
C VAL A 472 -12.84 13.14 14.07
N CYS A 473 -12.94 12.67 12.83
CA CYS A 473 -11.82 12.68 11.89
C CYS A 473 -11.38 14.11 11.53
N ASP A 474 -10.10 14.29 11.19
CA ASP A 474 -9.60 15.57 10.69
C ASP A 474 -10.36 16.00 9.43
N ASP A 475 -10.77 17.27 9.38
CA ASP A 475 -11.64 17.80 8.32
C ASP A 475 -12.97 17.00 8.14
N GLY A 476 -13.33 16.26 9.20
CA GLY A 476 -14.41 15.29 9.28
C GLY A 476 -15.71 15.87 9.79
N TYR A 477 -16.02 17.13 9.48
CA TYR A 477 -17.29 17.77 9.81
C TYR A 477 -17.81 18.60 8.64
N SER A 478 -19.14 18.71 8.52
CA SER A 478 -19.80 19.47 7.46
C SER A 478 -19.51 20.97 7.55
N GLY A 479 -19.42 21.64 6.41
CA GLY A 479 -19.21 23.08 6.33
C GLY A 479 -19.14 23.58 4.88
N PRO A 480 -19.06 24.90 4.65
CA PRO A 480 -19.22 25.54 3.33
C PRO A 480 -18.00 25.38 2.41
N LYS A 481 -17.61 24.15 2.09
CA LYS A 481 -16.43 23.87 1.24
C LYS A 481 -16.76 24.09 -0.23
N LEU A 482 -15.95 24.91 -0.91
CA LEU A 482 -16.11 25.16 -2.34
C LEU A 482 -15.86 23.89 -3.17
N GLY A 483 -16.63 23.73 -4.25
CA GLY A 483 -16.38 22.70 -5.25
C GLY A 483 -15.43 23.17 -6.34
N PHE A 484 -14.69 22.21 -6.91
CA PHE A 484 -13.69 22.48 -7.96
C PHE A 484 -13.90 21.56 -9.14
N LEU A 485 -13.72 22.09 -10.36
CA LEU A 485 -13.47 21.25 -11.52
C LEU A 485 -12.02 20.79 -11.49
N ILE A 486 -11.86 19.48 -11.41
CA ILE A 486 -10.59 18.80 -11.60
C ILE A 486 -10.54 18.20 -13.00
N LYS A 487 -9.33 17.93 -13.51
CA LYS A 487 -9.09 17.27 -14.80
C LYS A 487 -10.08 16.11 -15.08
N GLN A 488 -10.28 15.24 -14.11
CA GLN A 488 -11.15 14.07 -14.27
C GLN A 488 -12.62 14.44 -14.49
N PHE A 489 -13.14 15.44 -13.79
CA PHE A 489 -14.52 15.91 -14.01
C PHE A 489 -14.66 16.61 -15.36
N ILE A 490 -13.64 17.36 -15.80
CA ILE A 490 -13.63 17.99 -17.13
C ILE A 490 -13.72 16.92 -18.23
N ILE A 491 -12.91 15.86 -18.15
CA ILE A 491 -12.94 14.74 -19.11
C ILE A 491 -14.33 14.11 -19.19
N LEU A 492 -14.95 13.85 -18.04
CA LEU A 492 -16.28 13.23 -17.98
C LEU A 492 -17.38 14.17 -18.50
N LEU A 493 -17.36 15.45 -18.10
CA LEU A 493 -18.35 16.44 -18.54
C LEU A 493 -18.24 16.74 -20.05
N SER A 494 -17.03 16.85 -20.58
CA SER A 494 -16.78 16.95 -22.04
C SER A 494 -17.35 15.71 -22.76
N GLY A 495 -17.15 14.52 -22.21
CA GLY A 495 -17.77 13.28 -22.70
C GLY A 495 -19.29 13.20 -22.61
N LEU A 496 -19.91 14.00 -21.75
CA LEU A 496 -21.35 14.20 -21.65
C LEU A 496 -21.85 15.37 -22.51
N ASN A 497 -21.00 15.86 -23.43
CA ASN A 497 -21.26 16.93 -24.39
C ASN A 497 -21.44 18.32 -23.79
N ILE A 498 -20.79 18.62 -22.66
CA ILE A 498 -20.57 20.01 -22.25
C ILE A 498 -19.52 20.62 -23.20
N PRO A 499 -19.82 21.74 -23.88
CA PRO A 499 -18.86 22.36 -24.80
C PRO A 499 -17.54 22.76 -24.14
N ASP A 500 -16.41 22.46 -24.80
CA ASP A 500 -15.08 22.69 -24.23
C ASP A 500 -14.79 24.18 -23.96
N GLU A 501 -15.39 25.08 -24.75
CA GLU A 501 -15.35 26.54 -24.57
C GLU A 501 -15.82 26.99 -23.18
N ILE A 502 -16.74 26.24 -22.54
CA ILE A 502 -17.20 26.53 -21.19
C ILE A 502 -16.07 26.29 -20.19
N PHE A 503 -15.33 25.18 -20.32
CA PHE A 503 -14.19 24.90 -19.43
C PHE A 503 -13.06 25.89 -19.64
N LEU A 504 -12.76 26.23 -20.90
CA LEU A 504 -11.74 27.22 -21.24
C LEU A 504 -12.08 28.59 -20.65
N LYS A 505 -13.34 29.01 -20.74
CA LYS A 505 -13.80 30.26 -20.11
C LYS A 505 -13.63 30.25 -18.59
N LYS A 506 -14.05 29.18 -17.91
CA LYS A 506 -13.88 29.06 -16.43
C LYS A 506 -12.40 29.05 -16.04
N GLN A 507 -11.54 28.44 -16.86
CA GLN A 507 -10.10 28.42 -16.66
C GLN A 507 -9.51 29.83 -16.83
N GLU A 508 -9.89 30.55 -17.88
CA GLU A 508 -9.44 31.92 -18.14
C GLU A 508 -9.87 32.87 -17.01
N GLU A 509 -11.13 32.78 -16.55
CA GLU A 509 -11.64 33.51 -15.38
C GLU A 509 -10.78 33.25 -14.14
N HIS A 510 -10.43 31.98 -13.88
CA HIS A 510 -9.60 31.62 -12.73
C HIS A 510 -8.15 32.11 -12.85
N PHE A 511 -7.54 32.05 -14.04
CA PHE A 511 -6.19 32.59 -14.25
C PHE A 511 -6.15 34.10 -14.09
N HIS A 512 -7.19 34.81 -14.55
CA HIS A 512 -7.32 36.23 -14.27
C HIS A 512 -7.34 36.51 -12.76
N GLU A 513 -8.08 35.73 -11.97
CA GLU A 513 -8.07 35.87 -10.51
C GLU A 513 -6.69 35.62 -9.90
N ILE A 514 -5.98 34.58 -10.34
CA ILE A 514 -4.61 34.29 -9.86
C ILE A 514 -3.65 35.43 -10.21
N ILE A 515 -3.72 35.97 -11.43
CA ILE A 515 -2.85 37.06 -11.87
C ILE A 515 -3.16 38.35 -11.09
N SER A 516 -4.44 38.66 -10.87
CA SER A 516 -4.86 39.89 -10.21
C SER A 516 -4.78 39.87 -8.69
N MET A 517 -4.58 38.70 -8.04
CA MET A 517 -4.60 38.64 -6.57
C MET A 517 -3.47 39.42 -5.88
N CYS A 518 -2.37 39.70 -6.57
CA CYS A 518 -1.28 40.52 -6.03
C CYS A 518 -1.54 42.03 -6.13
N ASP A 519 -2.54 42.44 -6.91
CA ASP A 519 -2.86 43.84 -7.20
C ASP A 519 -4.22 44.27 -6.63
N ASP A 520 -5.16 43.33 -6.47
CA ASP A 520 -6.50 43.57 -5.95
C ASP A 520 -6.77 42.75 -4.68
N MET A 521 -6.93 43.48 -3.57
CA MET A 521 -7.22 42.93 -2.26
C MET A 521 -8.52 42.10 -2.22
N ASN A 522 -9.56 42.48 -2.96
CA ASN A 522 -10.81 41.73 -3.00
C ASN A 522 -10.62 40.41 -3.73
N VAL A 523 -9.82 40.40 -4.80
CA VAL A 523 -9.45 39.17 -5.52
C VAL A 523 -8.60 38.28 -4.61
N ALA A 524 -7.65 38.83 -3.86
CA ALA A 524 -6.86 38.10 -2.87
C ALA A 524 -7.72 37.45 -1.78
N ILE A 525 -8.69 38.19 -1.23
CA ILE A 525 -9.64 37.67 -0.22
C ILE A 525 -10.49 36.56 -0.83
N LYS A 526 -11.04 36.79 -2.03
CA LYS A 526 -11.88 35.81 -2.75
C LYS A 526 -11.10 34.52 -3.03
N TYR A 527 -9.89 34.61 -3.54
CA TYR A 527 -8.99 33.47 -3.75
C TYR A 527 -8.70 32.75 -2.41
N SER A 528 -8.40 33.50 -1.36
CA SER A 528 -8.10 32.94 -0.04
C SER A 528 -9.29 32.17 0.55
N LEU A 529 -10.52 32.66 0.31
CA LEU A 529 -11.76 31.97 0.68
C LEU A 529 -11.94 30.66 -0.08
N TYR A 530 -11.63 30.62 -1.38
CA TYR A 530 -11.75 29.39 -2.17
C TYR A 530 -10.90 28.25 -1.62
N PHE A 531 -9.69 28.56 -1.17
CA PHE A 531 -8.71 27.58 -0.70
C PHE A 531 -8.63 27.47 0.83
N ASP A 532 -9.65 27.96 1.56
CA ASP A 532 -9.74 27.97 3.02
C ASP A 532 -8.47 28.51 3.73
N ARG A 533 -7.87 29.58 3.20
CA ARG A 533 -6.67 30.23 3.76
C ARG A 533 -7.07 31.29 4.80
N ILE A 534 -7.62 30.83 5.92
CA ILE A 534 -8.16 31.71 6.96
C ILE A 534 -7.10 32.65 7.54
N ASP A 535 -5.88 32.17 7.81
CA ASP A 535 -4.76 32.98 8.31
C ASP A 535 -4.43 34.13 7.33
N LEU A 536 -4.42 33.84 6.03
CA LEU A 536 -4.18 34.83 4.98
C LEU A 536 -5.32 35.84 4.90
N ILE A 537 -6.57 35.42 5.06
CA ILE A 537 -7.73 36.33 5.13
C ILE A 537 -7.57 37.30 6.31
N TYR A 538 -7.19 36.79 7.49
CA TYR A 538 -6.92 37.65 8.64
C TYR A 538 -5.79 38.65 8.37
N HIS A 539 -4.67 38.21 7.78
CA HIS A 539 -3.58 39.10 7.41
C HIS A 539 -4.03 40.17 6.41
N LEU A 540 -4.79 39.79 5.38
CA LEU A 540 -5.35 40.73 4.41
C LEU A 540 -6.24 41.76 5.12
N LEU A 541 -7.15 41.34 5.99
CA LEU A 541 -8.10 42.25 6.65
C LEU A 541 -7.47 43.12 7.75
N SER A 542 -6.38 42.68 8.39
CA SER A 542 -5.78 43.35 9.56
C SER A 542 -4.47 44.09 9.29
N ALA A 543 -3.76 43.77 8.20
CA ALA A 543 -2.50 44.41 7.83
C ALA A 543 -2.65 45.28 6.58
N ASN A 544 -1.69 46.19 6.37
CA ASN A 544 -1.57 46.85 5.09
C ASN A 544 -1.24 45.81 4.01
N PHE A 545 -1.96 45.84 2.88
CA PHE A 545 -1.83 44.89 1.78
C PHE A 545 -0.37 44.66 1.34
N GLN A 546 0.46 45.71 1.41
CA GLN A 546 1.90 45.65 1.11
C GLN A 546 2.66 44.61 1.95
N PHE A 547 2.25 44.33 3.19
CA PHE A 547 2.91 43.35 4.06
C PHE A 547 2.60 41.90 3.69
N VAL A 548 1.50 41.66 2.98
CA VAL A 548 1.05 40.33 2.56
C VAL A 548 1.47 40.03 1.12
N GLN A 549 1.97 41.05 0.39
CA GLN A 549 2.29 40.96 -1.03
C GLN A 549 3.29 39.84 -1.34
N SER A 550 4.34 39.67 -0.54
CA SER A 550 5.32 38.59 -0.74
C SER A 550 4.72 37.18 -0.56
N GLU A 551 3.77 37.01 0.38
CA GLU A 551 3.04 35.76 0.57
C GLU A 551 2.13 35.47 -0.64
N LEU A 552 1.45 36.50 -1.15
CA LEU A 552 0.61 36.41 -2.35
C LEU A 552 1.43 36.09 -3.61
N GLU A 553 2.58 36.74 -3.82
CA GLU A 553 3.48 36.48 -4.94
C GLU A 553 3.98 35.03 -4.95
N ILE A 554 4.32 34.48 -3.78
CA ILE A 554 4.72 33.08 -3.64
C ILE A 554 3.56 32.15 -4.01
N LEU A 555 2.34 32.45 -3.55
CA LEU A 555 1.14 31.66 -3.88
C LEU A 555 0.82 31.75 -5.37
N GLN A 556 0.91 32.94 -5.96
CA GLN A 556 0.66 33.19 -7.36
C GLN A 556 1.60 32.38 -8.23
N LYS A 557 2.90 32.51 -7.96
CA LYS A 557 3.93 31.77 -8.67
C LYS A 557 3.70 30.27 -8.56
N LYS A 558 3.41 29.77 -7.36
CA LYS A 558 3.15 28.35 -7.13
C LYS A 558 1.94 27.84 -7.92
N ASP A 559 0.86 28.61 -8.00
CA ASP A 559 -0.35 28.19 -8.72
C ASP A 559 -0.16 28.27 -10.24
N LEU A 560 0.53 29.30 -10.73
CA LEU A 560 0.92 29.41 -12.15
C LEU A 560 1.93 28.32 -12.57
N GLU A 561 2.80 27.87 -11.67
CA GLU A 561 3.71 26.74 -11.91
C GLU A 561 3.02 25.38 -11.82
N SER A 562 1.85 25.29 -11.18
CA SER A 562 1.13 24.02 -10.96
C SER A 562 -0.14 23.85 -11.80
N VAL A 563 -0.20 24.53 -12.94
CA VAL A 563 -1.30 24.49 -13.91
C VAL A 563 -1.69 23.07 -14.32
N GLU A 564 -0.74 22.13 -14.39
CA GLU A 564 -1.00 20.72 -14.73
C GLU A 564 -1.96 19.99 -13.78
N LYS A 565 -2.08 20.46 -12.52
CA LYS A 565 -2.99 19.88 -11.52
C LYS A 565 -4.42 20.41 -11.61
N LEU A 566 -4.63 21.47 -12.42
CA LEU A 566 -5.87 22.17 -12.73
C LEU A 566 -7.04 21.93 -11.75
N LYS A 567 -7.17 22.81 -10.76
CA LYS A 567 -8.30 22.85 -9.82
C LYS A 567 -9.03 24.18 -9.96
N ILE A 568 -10.01 24.23 -10.86
CA ILE A 568 -10.75 25.46 -11.18
C ILE A 568 -11.89 25.63 -10.15
N PRO A 569 -11.93 26.71 -9.36
CA PRO A 569 -13.00 26.97 -8.42
C PRO A 569 -14.32 27.27 -9.16
N ILE A 570 -15.42 26.62 -8.74
CA ILE A 570 -16.76 26.89 -9.29
C ILE A 570 -17.65 27.46 -8.18
N THR A 571 -17.99 28.75 -8.30
CA THR A 571 -18.75 29.49 -7.29
C THR A 571 -20.15 28.90 -7.02
N LYS A 572 -20.81 28.39 -8.07
CA LYS A 572 -22.09 27.66 -8.01
C LYS A 572 -21.88 26.17 -7.75
N SER A 573 -20.99 25.83 -6.83
CA SER A 573 -20.76 24.46 -6.40
C SER A 573 -20.29 24.36 -4.95
N ARG A 574 -20.48 23.19 -4.36
CA ARG A 574 -19.94 22.83 -3.04
C ARG A 574 -19.44 21.40 -3.02
N LEU A 575 -18.52 21.13 -2.10
CA LEU A 575 -18.08 19.79 -1.75
C LEU A 575 -18.64 19.44 -0.36
N ALA A 576 -19.67 18.60 -0.29
CA ALA A 576 -20.38 18.32 0.96
C ALA A 576 -20.40 16.82 1.29
N PHE A 577 -20.51 16.48 2.58
CA PHE A 577 -20.74 15.09 2.99
C PHE A 577 -22.09 14.59 2.47
N GLY A 578 -22.14 13.33 2.05
CA GLY A 578 -23.40 12.65 1.81
C GLY A 578 -24.00 12.14 3.13
N VAL A 579 -25.31 12.32 3.27
CA VAL A 579 -26.11 11.71 4.35
C VAL A 579 -27.38 11.07 3.77
N CYS A 580 -27.97 10.15 4.52
CA CYS A 580 -29.23 9.52 4.13
C CYS A 580 -30.42 10.37 4.60
N ASP A 581 -31.55 10.30 3.90
CA ASP A 581 -32.81 10.89 4.35
C ASP A 581 -33.38 10.15 5.56
N PRO A 582 -33.38 10.76 6.77
CA PRO A 582 -33.87 10.10 7.98
C PRO A 582 -35.40 9.97 8.02
N TYR A 583 -36.13 10.83 7.30
CA TYR A 583 -37.59 10.88 7.35
C TYR A 583 -38.26 10.20 6.15
N ASN A 584 -37.46 9.70 5.20
CA ASN A 584 -37.94 9.00 4.01
C ASN A 584 -38.97 9.88 3.23
N VAL A 585 -38.69 11.18 3.10
CA VAL A 585 -39.51 12.16 2.37
C VAL A 585 -39.08 12.30 0.91
N LEU A 586 -37.77 12.21 0.62
CA LEU A 586 -37.22 12.32 -0.72
C LEU A 586 -37.64 11.15 -1.61
N LYS A 587 -37.94 11.44 -2.89
CA LYS A 587 -38.20 10.43 -3.91
C LYS A 587 -36.90 10.04 -4.62
N SER A 588 -36.90 8.87 -5.27
CA SER A 588 -35.80 8.49 -6.17
C SER A 588 -35.60 9.55 -7.25
N GLY A 589 -34.38 10.02 -7.47
CA GLY A 589 -34.01 11.10 -8.38
C GLY A 589 -34.03 12.50 -7.75
N GLU A 590 -34.47 12.63 -6.50
CA GLU A 590 -34.44 13.89 -5.74
C GLU A 590 -33.28 13.90 -4.74
N VAL A 591 -32.75 15.08 -4.47
CA VAL A 591 -31.81 15.36 -3.38
C VAL A 591 -32.23 16.64 -2.66
N TYR A 592 -31.80 16.76 -1.41
CA TYR A 592 -31.89 18.01 -0.65
C TYR A 592 -30.49 18.54 -0.39
N PHE A 593 -30.27 19.83 -0.67
CA PHE A 593 -29.01 20.51 -0.40
C PHE A 593 -29.25 21.99 -0.11
N ARG A 594 -28.81 22.42 1.07
CA ARG A 594 -28.90 23.80 1.58
C ARG A 594 -27.49 24.28 1.95
N PRO A 595 -26.76 24.93 1.03
CA PRO A 595 -25.41 25.41 1.29
C PRO A 595 -25.39 26.68 2.14
N THR A 596 -24.30 26.86 2.88
CA THR A 596 -23.92 28.15 3.46
C THR A 596 -23.10 28.97 2.44
N PHE A 597 -23.49 30.22 2.24
CA PHE A 597 -22.82 31.22 1.38
C PHE A 597 -22.83 32.56 2.08
N ASN A 598 -21.67 33.21 2.18
CA ASN A 598 -21.50 34.48 2.89
C ASN A 598 -22.11 34.45 4.31
N GLY A 599 -21.89 33.34 5.02
CA GLY A 599 -22.43 33.13 6.38
C GLY A 599 -23.93 32.80 6.44
N ARG A 600 -24.67 32.81 5.33
CA ARG A 600 -26.11 32.52 5.33
C ARG A 600 -26.43 31.20 4.64
N GLN A 601 -27.44 30.51 5.17
CA GLN A 601 -27.94 29.26 4.62
C GLN A 601 -29.15 29.55 3.73
N PHE A 602 -29.20 28.99 2.53
CA PHE A 602 -30.29 29.24 1.58
C PHE A 602 -30.53 28.00 0.72
N MET A 603 -31.76 27.88 0.24
CA MET A 603 -32.06 26.90 -0.81
C MET A 603 -31.52 27.39 -2.14
N ILE A 604 -30.99 26.47 -2.94
CA ILE A 604 -30.51 26.78 -4.27
C ILE A 604 -31.69 27.09 -5.20
N ASP A 605 -31.63 28.21 -5.92
CA ASP A 605 -32.68 28.63 -6.87
C ASP A 605 -32.81 27.68 -8.07
N SER A 606 -31.75 26.94 -8.41
CA SER A 606 -31.79 25.91 -9.45
C SER A 606 -32.63 24.71 -9.05
N LYS A 607 -33.39 24.17 -10.00
CA LYS A 607 -34.18 22.93 -9.83
C LYS A 607 -33.37 21.66 -9.97
N ILE A 608 -32.17 21.74 -10.54
CA ILE A 608 -31.31 20.59 -10.83
C ILE A 608 -29.85 20.91 -10.51
N CYS A 609 -29.10 19.89 -10.15
CA CYS A 609 -27.65 19.93 -10.02
C CYS A 609 -27.06 18.65 -10.61
N PHE A 610 -25.79 18.67 -10.98
CA PHE A 610 -25.04 17.43 -11.11
C PHE A 610 -24.31 17.13 -9.79
N VAL A 611 -24.19 15.84 -9.49
CA VAL A 611 -23.48 15.31 -8.34
C VAL A 611 -22.44 14.31 -8.82
N ALA A 612 -21.21 14.44 -8.31
CA ALA A 612 -20.10 13.55 -8.65
C ALA A 612 -19.18 13.36 -7.43
N LYS A 613 -18.40 12.26 -7.41
CA LYS A 613 -17.38 12.00 -6.39
C LYS A 613 -16.01 11.96 -7.03
N SER A 614 -15.00 12.51 -6.36
CA SER A 614 -13.61 12.34 -6.82
C SER A 614 -12.96 11.13 -6.14
N PRO A 615 -12.27 10.25 -6.90
CA PRO A 615 -12.20 10.21 -8.37
C PRO A 615 -13.41 9.46 -8.99
N SER A 616 -13.79 9.82 -10.22
CA SER A 616 -14.81 9.15 -11.05
C SER A 616 -14.24 8.81 -12.41
N TYR A 617 -14.55 7.66 -13.00
CA TYR A 617 -13.98 7.23 -14.30
C TYR A 617 -15.01 6.75 -15.30
N HIS A 618 -16.28 6.62 -14.90
CA HIS A 618 -17.34 6.25 -15.80
C HIS A 618 -18.29 7.44 -16.00
N LEU A 619 -18.78 7.65 -17.22
CA LEU A 619 -19.68 8.77 -17.50
C LEU A 619 -20.98 8.72 -16.70
N GLY A 620 -21.41 7.51 -16.34
CA GLY A 620 -22.55 7.28 -15.46
C GLY A 620 -22.34 7.71 -14.01
N ASP A 621 -21.12 8.08 -13.62
CA ASP A 621 -20.77 8.52 -12.25
C ASP A 621 -21.21 9.96 -11.99
N ILE A 622 -21.41 10.75 -13.05
CA ILE A 622 -22.03 12.07 -12.96
C ILE A 622 -23.54 11.88 -13.02
N ARG A 623 -24.23 12.24 -11.93
CA ARG A 623 -25.68 12.12 -11.81
C ARG A 623 -26.31 13.48 -11.78
N VAL A 624 -27.23 13.75 -12.72
CA VAL A 624 -28.08 14.94 -12.69
C VAL A 624 -29.30 14.63 -11.84
N LEU A 625 -29.44 15.33 -10.72
CA LEU A 625 -30.47 15.08 -9.70
C LEU A 625 -31.30 16.34 -9.49
N LYS A 626 -32.56 16.14 -9.08
CA LYS A 626 -33.49 17.23 -8.81
C LYS A 626 -33.28 17.77 -7.40
N LEU A 627 -33.00 19.06 -7.30
CA LEU A 627 -32.96 19.78 -6.03
C LEU A 627 -34.39 20.02 -5.55
N THR A 628 -34.65 19.64 -4.30
CA THR A 628 -35.96 19.78 -3.67
C THR A 628 -35.83 20.36 -2.27
N SER A 629 -36.92 20.99 -1.80
CA SER A 629 -37.02 21.50 -0.43
C SER A 629 -38.11 20.74 0.32
N TYR A 630 -37.80 20.30 1.54
CA TYR A 630 -38.73 19.67 2.46
C TYR A 630 -38.50 20.26 3.85
N GLN A 631 -39.57 20.70 4.50
CA GLN A 631 -39.50 21.34 5.82
C GLN A 631 -38.84 20.42 6.86
N GLN A 632 -39.06 19.12 6.75
CA GLN A 632 -38.47 18.11 7.64
C GLN A 632 -36.93 18.08 7.58
N LEU A 633 -36.33 18.54 6.48
CA LEU A 633 -34.88 18.52 6.26
C LEU A 633 -34.22 19.89 6.48
N GLU A 634 -34.96 20.93 6.86
CA GLU A 634 -34.45 22.31 6.95
C GLU A 634 -33.29 22.51 7.92
N HIS A 635 -33.23 21.70 8.97
CA HIS A 635 -32.14 21.70 9.95
C HIS A 635 -30.82 21.16 9.38
N LEU A 636 -30.81 20.50 8.23
CA LEU A 636 -29.61 19.96 7.59
C LEU A 636 -29.06 20.99 6.60
N TYR A 637 -27.83 21.44 6.81
CA TYR A 637 -27.11 22.34 5.90
C TYR A 637 -25.69 21.86 5.69
N ASP A 638 -25.08 22.29 4.58
CA ASP A 638 -23.72 21.90 4.17
C ASP A 638 -23.48 20.37 4.10
N VAL A 639 -24.56 19.62 3.89
CA VAL A 639 -24.62 18.17 3.61
C VAL A 639 -25.60 17.92 2.49
N ILE A 640 -25.29 16.98 1.60
CA ILE A 640 -26.26 16.52 0.59
C ILE A 640 -27.02 15.32 1.13
N VAL A 641 -28.35 15.44 1.17
CA VAL A 641 -29.24 14.37 1.64
C VAL A 641 -29.70 13.57 0.44
N PHE A 642 -29.41 12.27 0.47
CA PHE A 642 -29.82 11.31 -0.54
C PHE A 642 -31.09 10.56 -0.12
N PRO A 643 -31.96 10.21 -1.09
CA PRO A 643 -33.18 9.49 -0.80
C PRO A 643 -32.85 8.08 -0.32
N THR A 644 -33.60 7.62 0.67
CA THR A 644 -33.55 6.22 1.10
C THR A 644 -34.45 5.33 0.24
N LYS A 645 -35.16 5.88 -0.76
CA LYS A 645 -36.05 5.21 -1.72
C LYS A 645 -35.38 5.02 -3.08
N GLY A 646 -35.87 4.04 -3.84
CA GLY A 646 -35.47 3.79 -5.23
C GLY A 646 -35.03 2.35 -5.45
N GLN A 647 -34.57 2.08 -6.66
CA GLN A 647 -34.04 0.76 -7.02
C GLN A 647 -32.59 0.56 -6.55
N ARG A 648 -31.81 1.64 -6.56
CA ARG A 648 -30.39 1.70 -6.21
C ARG A 648 -30.09 3.03 -5.51
N PRO A 649 -29.26 3.08 -4.45
CA PRO A 649 -28.89 4.33 -3.80
C PRO A 649 -28.06 5.22 -4.72
N HIS A 650 -28.37 6.52 -4.79
CA HIS A 650 -27.57 7.48 -5.59
C HIS A 650 -26.08 7.53 -5.19
N PRO A 651 -25.67 7.44 -3.91
CA PRO A 651 -24.28 7.23 -3.54
C PRO A 651 -23.61 6.11 -4.33
N ASN A 652 -24.25 4.94 -4.39
CA ASN A 652 -23.71 3.78 -5.11
C ASN A 652 -23.71 3.97 -6.64
N GLU A 653 -24.65 4.76 -7.18
CA GLU A 653 -24.62 5.18 -8.59
C GLU A 653 -23.43 6.10 -8.91
N ILE A 654 -22.95 6.86 -7.92
CA ILE A 654 -21.86 7.83 -8.05
C ILE A 654 -20.54 7.16 -7.61
N ALA A 655 -19.84 6.56 -8.56
CA ALA A 655 -18.52 5.96 -8.32
C ALA A 655 -18.49 4.88 -7.22
N GLY A 656 -19.60 4.14 -7.01
CA GLY A 656 -19.69 3.09 -6.00
C GLY A 656 -19.57 3.59 -4.57
N SER A 657 -19.91 4.84 -4.33
CA SER A 657 -19.74 5.54 -3.06
C SER A 657 -20.71 5.05 -1.97
N ASP A 658 -20.31 5.26 -0.71
CA ASP A 658 -21.11 5.04 0.48
C ASP A 658 -21.29 6.36 1.26
N LEU A 659 -21.86 6.31 2.46
CA LEU A 659 -22.09 7.46 3.33
C LEU A 659 -21.19 7.43 4.57
N ASP A 660 -20.03 6.75 4.51
CA ASP A 660 -19.11 6.58 5.66
C ASP A 660 -18.09 7.72 5.84
N GLY A 661 -18.27 8.78 5.04
CA GLY A 661 -17.49 10.01 5.02
C GLY A 661 -17.11 10.48 3.61
N ASP A 662 -17.72 9.92 2.57
CA ASP A 662 -17.56 10.40 1.21
C ASP A 662 -18.13 11.83 1.05
N LYS A 663 -17.41 12.65 0.30
CA LYS A 663 -17.80 14.01 -0.07
C LYS A 663 -18.13 14.06 -1.56
N TYR A 664 -19.19 14.79 -1.89
CA TYR A 664 -19.72 14.90 -3.25
C TYR A 664 -19.59 16.33 -3.74
N LEU A 665 -19.07 16.50 -4.96
CA LEU A 665 -19.18 17.74 -5.70
C LEU A 665 -20.64 17.89 -6.13
N ILE A 666 -21.26 18.97 -5.68
CA ILE A 666 -22.63 19.36 -6.03
C ILE A 666 -22.53 20.65 -6.79
N CYS A 667 -22.90 20.65 -8.07
CA CYS A 667 -22.75 21.80 -8.94
C CYS A 667 -24.10 22.13 -9.60
N TRP A 668 -24.51 23.39 -9.45
CA TRP A 668 -25.75 23.94 -10.00
C TRP A 668 -25.47 25.10 -10.97
N ASP A 669 -24.25 25.16 -11.52
CA ASP A 669 -23.94 26.04 -12.63
C ASP A 669 -24.58 25.50 -13.91
N ASN A 670 -25.56 26.21 -14.46
CA ASN A 670 -26.32 25.78 -15.65
C ASN A 670 -25.43 25.47 -16.86
N ASP A 671 -24.30 26.16 -16.99
CA ASP A 671 -23.34 25.94 -18.07
C ASP A 671 -22.64 24.57 -17.98
N LEU A 672 -22.63 23.95 -16.79
CA LEU A 672 -21.93 22.70 -16.50
C LEU A 672 -22.88 21.53 -16.26
N ILE A 673 -24.20 21.70 -16.40
CA ILE A 673 -25.18 20.63 -16.19
C ILE A 673 -25.36 19.84 -17.49
N PRO A 674 -25.03 18.54 -17.52
CA PRO A 674 -25.25 17.72 -18.71
C PRO A 674 -26.73 17.57 -19.07
N ASN A 675 -27.04 17.61 -20.37
CA ASN A 675 -28.40 17.39 -20.86
C ASN A 675 -28.79 15.90 -20.91
N GLN A 676 -27.82 15.00 -20.78
CA GLN A 676 -28.02 13.55 -20.84
C GLN A 676 -27.26 12.86 -19.72
N MET A 677 -27.78 11.71 -19.28
CA MET A 677 -27.13 10.85 -18.29
C MET A 677 -26.88 9.46 -18.86
N ASN A 678 -25.70 8.93 -18.58
CA ASN A 678 -25.39 7.54 -18.86
C ASN A 678 -25.86 6.64 -17.71
N LYS A 679 -26.00 5.34 -18.00
CA LYS A 679 -26.28 4.35 -16.95
C LYS A 679 -25.08 4.26 -16.00
N PRO A 680 -25.29 4.26 -14.66
CA PRO A 680 -24.21 4.03 -13.70
C PRO A 680 -23.51 2.69 -13.93
N MET A 681 -22.21 2.63 -13.68
CA MET A 681 -21.47 1.36 -13.70
C MET A 681 -21.95 0.44 -12.58
N ASP A 682 -21.80 -0.87 -12.75
CA ASP A 682 -21.99 -1.82 -11.64
C ASP A 682 -20.71 -1.87 -10.80
N TYR A 683 -20.84 -1.58 -9.51
CA TYR A 683 -19.73 -1.54 -8.54
C TYR A 683 -19.68 -2.79 -7.66
N ASN A 684 -20.51 -3.80 -7.93
CA ASN A 684 -20.52 -5.04 -7.17
C ASN A 684 -19.18 -5.77 -7.28
N SER A 685 -18.53 -5.99 -6.13
CA SER A 685 -17.28 -6.75 -6.08
C SER A 685 -17.52 -8.22 -6.39
N THR A 686 -16.85 -8.74 -7.41
CA THR A 686 -16.94 -10.16 -7.82
C THR A 686 -15.87 -11.05 -7.17
N ALA A 687 -14.89 -10.46 -6.46
CA ALA A 687 -13.72 -11.17 -5.96
C ALA A 687 -13.92 -11.71 -4.54
N LYS A 688 -13.80 -13.03 -4.37
CA LYS A 688 -13.75 -13.66 -3.04
C LYS A 688 -12.38 -13.45 -2.41
N ALA A 689 -12.35 -12.78 -1.27
CA ALA A 689 -11.13 -12.52 -0.53
C ALA A 689 -10.58 -13.85 0.06
N LYS A 690 -9.27 -14.10 -0.08
CA LYS A 690 -8.64 -15.32 0.47
C LYS A 690 -8.66 -15.27 2.00
N GLU A 691 -9.19 -16.31 2.64
CA GLU A 691 -9.18 -16.45 4.09
C GLU A 691 -7.98 -17.30 4.56
N SER A 692 -7.49 -16.99 5.76
CA SER A 692 -6.49 -17.76 6.48
C SER A 692 -6.95 -17.94 7.93
N GLU A 693 -6.75 -19.14 8.50
CA GLU A 693 -7.05 -19.39 9.91
C GLU A 693 -6.10 -18.64 10.84
N PHE A 694 -4.84 -18.48 10.42
CA PHE A 694 -3.80 -17.81 11.18
C PHE A 694 -3.23 -16.67 10.36
N ILE A 695 -3.23 -15.46 10.93
CA ILE A 695 -2.59 -14.27 10.37
C ILE A 695 -1.53 -13.83 11.36
N THR A 696 -0.28 -13.89 10.94
CA THR A 696 0.92 -13.60 11.73
C THR A 696 1.39 -12.15 11.54
N ARG A 697 2.18 -11.63 12.49
CA ARG A 697 2.86 -10.32 12.36
C ARG A 697 3.68 -10.23 11.07
N LYS A 698 4.36 -11.31 10.68
CA LYS A 698 5.13 -11.38 9.44
C LYS A 698 4.25 -11.14 8.21
N GLU A 699 3.08 -11.77 8.14
CA GLU A 699 2.15 -11.59 7.02
C GLU A 699 1.60 -10.15 6.96
N MET A 700 1.37 -9.52 8.11
CA MET A 700 0.95 -8.10 8.19
C MET A 700 2.04 -7.16 7.66
N ILE A 701 3.31 -7.42 8.00
CA ILE A 701 4.47 -6.68 7.50
C ILE A 701 4.67 -6.91 5.99
N SER A 702 4.61 -8.16 5.53
CA SER A 702 4.69 -8.46 4.10
C SER A 702 3.52 -7.85 3.32
N HIS A 703 2.31 -7.76 3.91
CA HIS A 703 1.19 -7.05 3.30
C HIS A 703 1.50 -5.56 3.11
N PHE A 704 2.03 -4.90 4.15
CA PHE A 704 2.47 -3.50 4.08
C PHE A 704 3.53 -3.28 3.00
N ALA A 705 4.62 -4.05 3.05
CA ALA A 705 5.75 -3.89 2.16
C ALA A 705 5.37 -4.12 0.69
N ASN A 706 4.40 -5.00 0.43
CA ASN A 706 3.94 -5.31 -0.93
C ASN A 706 2.74 -4.48 -1.41
N ALA A 707 2.16 -3.61 -0.58
CA ALA A 707 0.96 -2.85 -0.92
C ALA A 707 1.13 -2.00 -2.19
N GLN A 708 2.30 -1.39 -2.42
CA GLN A 708 2.56 -0.57 -3.60
C GLN A 708 2.68 -1.37 -4.90
N LYS A 709 3.27 -2.57 -4.87
CA LYS A 709 3.29 -3.45 -6.06
C LYS A 709 1.88 -3.84 -6.51
N ASN A 710 0.94 -3.82 -5.58
CA ASN A 710 -0.46 -4.14 -5.81
C ASN A 710 -1.30 -2.88 -6.13
N ASN A 711 -0.80 -1.68 -5.83
CA ASN A 711 -1.49 -0.42 -6.09
C ASN A 711 -1.29 0.01 -7.56
N GLN A 712 -2.27 -0.31 -8.41
CA GLN A 712 -2.23 0.02 -9.83
C GLN A 712 -3.05 1.27 -10.19
N SER A 713 -3.72 1.91 -9.23
CA SER A 713 -4.64 3.03 -9.51
C SER A 713 -3.96 4.17 -10.27
N GLY A 714 -2.74 4.55 -9.90
CA GLY A 714 -1.99 5.61 -10.61
C GLY A 714 -1.59 5.22 -12.04
N ILE A 715 -1.29 3.95 -12.30
CA ILE A 715 -0.98 3.46 -13.66
C ILE A 715 -2.26 3.42 -14.50
N ILE A 716 -3.36 2.96 -13.91
CA ILE A 716 -4.68 2.92 -14.54
C ILE A 716 -5.14 4.34 -14.88
N ASP A 717 -4.99 5.29 -13.96
CA ASP A 717 -5.28 6.71 -14.18
C ASP A 717 -4.49 7.27 -15.36
N HIS A 718 -3.19 7.01 -15.42
CA HIS A 718 -2.35 7.44 -16.53
C HIS A 718 -2.81 6.85 -17.88
N TYR A 719 -3.10 5.54 -17.93
CA TYR A 719 -3.60 4.90 -19.16
C TYR A 719 -4.98 5.39 -19.54
N TYR A 720 -5.86 5.63 -18.56
CA TYR A 720 -7.18 6.16 -18.80
C TYR A 720 -7.10 7.54 -19.45
N ASN A 721 -6.27 8.43 -18.90
CA ASN A 721 -6.03 9.76 -19.47
C ASN A 721 -5.50 9.69 -20.91
N TYR A 722 -4.57 8.77 -21.20
CA TYR A 722 -4.06 8.55 -22.55
C TYR A 722 -5.18 8.19 -23.54
N TRP A 723 -5.99 7.17 -23.20
CA TRP A 723 -7.06 6.71 -24.07
C TRP A 723 -8.22 7.69 -24.17
N ALA A 724 -8.52 8.42 -23.08
CA ALA A 724 -9.55 9.45 -23.08
C ALA A 724 -9.17 10.59 -24.04
N ASN A 725 -7.89 11.01 -24.03
CA ASN A 725 -7.39 12.01 -24.96
C ASN A 725 -7.37 11.52 -26.42
N LEU A 726 -6.99 10.27 -26.66
CA LEU A 726 -6.82 9.74 -28.02
C LEU A 726 -8.13 9.31 -28.70
N LEU A 727 -9.00 8.62 -27.97
CA LEU A 727 -10.19 7.95 -28.50
C LEU A 727 -11.50 8.50 -27.90
N GLY A 728 -11.41 9.43 -26.95
CA GLY A 728 -12.54 9.87 -26.17
C GLY A 728 -12.88 8.94 -25.01
N VAL A 729 -13.54 9.53 -24.01
CA VAL A 729 -13.91 8.86 -22.76
C VAL A 729 -14.96 7.76 -22.90
N ASN A 730 -15.73 7.78 -23.99
CA ASN A 730 -16.70 6.73 -24.35
C ASN A 730 -16.04 5.45 -24.93
N SER A 731 -14.73 5.48 -25.17
CA SER A 731 -14.00 4.35 -25.76
C SER A 731 -14.11 3.07 -24.91
N THR A 732 -13.99 1.91 -25.58
CA THR A 732 -13.96 0.62 -24.89
C THR A 732 -12.81 0.51 -23.88
N GLN A 733 -11.69 1.19 -24.16
CA GLN A 733 -10.49 1.22 -23.35
C GLN A 733 -10.75 1.97 -22.05
N CYS A 734 -11.33 3.18 -22.12
CA CYS A 734 -11.69 3.97 -20.94
C CYS A 734 -12.71 3.23 -20.06
N ARG A 735 -13.73 2.60 -20.64
CA ARG A 735 -14.72 1.81 -19.87
C ARG A 735 -14.08 0.65 -19.12
N ARG A 736 -13.24 -0.17 -19.78
CA ARG A 736 -12.53 -1.27 -19.11
C ARG A 736 -11.52 -0.78 -18.08
N LEU A 737 -10.89 0.38 -18.30
CA LEU A 737 -10.00 1.00 -17.31
C LEU A 737 -10.75 1.55 -16.10
N ALA A 738 -11.98 2.06 -16.27
CA ALA A 738 -12.84 2.47 -15.17
C ALA A 738 -13.24 1.28 -14.28
N GLU A 739 -13.59 0.14 -14.87
CA GLU A 739 -13.84 -1.11 -14.15
C GLU A 739 -12.61 -1.54 -13.34
N LEU A 740 -11.43 -1.58 -13.97
CA LEU A 740 -10.16 -1.91 -13.30
C LEU A 740 -9.80 -0.90 -12.21
N PHE A 741 -10.12 0.38 -12.38
CA PHE A 741 -9.87 1.40 -11.37
C PHE A 741 -10.71 1.13 -10.12
N SER A 742 -12.00 0.79 -10.29
CA SER A 742 -12.87 0.39 -9.19
C SER A 742 -12.31 -0.81 -8.42
N GLU A 743 -11.88 -1.86 -9.13
CA GLU A 743 -11.24 -3.02 -8.49
C GLU A 743 -9.94 -2.63 -7.75
N ALA A 744 -9.15 -1.71 -8.31
CA ALA A 744 -7.91 -1.23 -7.71
C ALA A 744 -8.12 -0.43 -6.41
N VAL A 745 -9.24 0.30 -6.29
CA VAL A 745 -9.59 1.03 -5.05
C VAL A 745 -9.90 0.06 -3.91
N ASP A 746 -10.52 -1.08 -4.20
CA ASP A 746 -10.85 -2.10 -3.21
C ASP A 746 -9.77 -3.16 -2.99
N ALA A 747 -8.80 -3.28 -3.89
CA ALA A 747 -7.66 -4.19 -3.79
C ALA A 747 -6.95 -4.17 -2.41
N PRO A 748 -6.72 -3.01 -1.74
CA PRO A 748 -6.13 -2.99 -0.41
C PRO A 748 -6.98 -3.67 0.67
N LYS A 749 -8.31 -3.77 0.48
CA LYS A 749 -9.24 -4.42 1.41
C LYS A 749 -9.47 -5.89 1.07
N THR A 750 -9.44 -6.24 -0.22
CA THR A 750 -9.71 -7.61 -0.71
C THR A 750 -8.45 -8.46 -0.82
N GLY A 751 -7.28 -7.82 -0.93
CA GLY A 751 -6.00 -8.47 -1.22
C GLY A 751 -5.85 -8.89 -2.68
N GLN A 752 -6.76 -8.46 -3.56
CA GLN A 752 -6.74 -8.81 -4.98
C GLN A 752 -5.56 -8.12 -5.68
N ARG A 753 -4.85 -8.87 -6.53
CA ARG A 753 -3.82 -8.31 -7.40
C ARG A 753 -4.44 -7.94 -8.74
N ILE A 754 -4.56 -6.65 -9.01
CA ILE A 754 -5.02 -6.15 -10.31
C ILE A 754 -3.97 -6.47 -11.37
N ARG A 755 -4.40 -6.81 -12.59
CA ARG A 755 -3.52 -6.99 -13.74
C ARG A 755 -4.11 -6.24 -14.91
N ILE A 756 -3.45 -5.16 -15.34
CA ILE A 756 -3.86 -4.43 -16.54
C ILE A 756 -3.58 -5.30 -17.79
N PRO A 757 -4.61 -5.64 -18.58
CA PRO A 757 -4.47 -6.37 -19.85
C PRO A 757 -3.54 -5.65 -20.83
N ALA A 758 -2.90 -6.40 -21.74
CA ALA A 758 -1.89 -5.83 -22.64
C ALA A 758 -2.51 -4.82 -23.63
N GLU A 759 -3.73 -5.06 -24.06
CA GLU A 759 -4.49 -4.22 -25.00
C GLU A 759 -4.90 -2.86 -24.42
N LEU A 760 -4.92 -2.72 -23.09
CA LEU A 760 -5.20 -1.44 -22.43
C LEU A 760 -3.94 -0.61 -22.18
N LYS A 761 -2.75 -1.15 -22.48
CA LYS A 761 -1.47 -0.45 -22.27
C LYS A 761 -1.16 0.40 -23.51
N PRO A 762 -0.88 1.71 -23.33
CA PRO A 762 -0.42 2.57 -24.42
C PRO A 762 0.85 2.01 -25.12
N PRO A 763 1.01 2.22 -26.44
CA PRO A 763 2.16 1.72 -27.21
C PRO A 763 3.50 2.31 -26.72
N ARG A 764 4.55 1.47 -26.71
CA ARG A 764 5.88 1.83 -26.17
C ARG A 764 6.57 3.02 -26.85
N LYS A 765 6.23 3.34 -28.11
CA LYS A 765 6.91 4.40 -28.90
C LYS A 765 6.59 5.82 -28.43
N GLU A 766 5.50 6.03 -27.69
CA GLU A 766 5.12 7.36 -27.19
C GLU A 766 5.56 7.61 -25.74
N LYS A 767 6.06 6.58 -25.03
CA LYS A 767 6.72 6.78 -23.73
C LYS A 767 7.95 7.68 -23.82
N GLN A 768 8.59 7.80 -24.99
CA GLN A 768 9.76 8.66 -25.18
C GLN A 768 9.40 10.10 -25.59
N GLN A 769 8.29 10.33 -26.30
CA GLN A 769 7.87 11.69 -26.64
C GLN A 769 7.25 12.42 -25.44
N LEU A 770 6.42 11.76 -24.63
CA LEU A 770 5.88 12.37 -23.41
C LEU A 770 6.89 12.41 -22.25
N ASN A 771 7.78 11.42 -22.11
CA ASN A 771 8.85 11.54 -21.10
C ASN A 771 9.79 12.70 -21.43
N ASN A 772 10.01 13.05 -22.70
CA ASN A 772 10.83 14.20 -23.06
C ASN A 772 10.18 15.53 -22.68
N GLU A 773 8.85 15.63 -22.62
CA GLU A 773 8.15 16.82 -22.09
C GLU A 773 8.16 16.87 -20.56
N THR A 774 8.16 15.72 -19.87
CA THR A 774 8.30 15.66 -18.41
C THR A 774 9.75 15.75 -17.92
N THR A 775 10.74 15.33 -18.73
CA THR A 775 12.17 15.39 -18.38
C THR A 775 12.86 16.66 -18.86
N SER A 776 12.31 17.41 -19.83
CA SER A 776 12.83 18.74 -20.17
C SER A 776 12.58 19.78 -19.08
N ILE A 777 11.73 19.50 -18.09
CA ILE A 777 11.44 20.38 -16.94
C ILE A 777 12.26 19.98 -15.70
N GLU A 778 12.80 18.76 -15.62
CA GLU A 778 13.62 18.29 -14.50
C GLU A 778 15.14 18.54 -14.66
N THR A 779 15.60 19.09 -15.80
CA THR A 779 17.04 19.32 -16.06
C THR A 779 17.50 20.78 -16.17
N THR A 780 16.69 21.77 -15.79
CA THR A 780 17.17 23.16 -15.60
C THR A 780 17.00 23.61 -14.15
N GLN A 781 17.50 22.80 -13.22
CA GLN A 781 17.90 23.27 -11.89
C GLN A 781 19.39 22.97 -11.68
N GLY A 782 20.21 23.92 -12.13
CA GLY A 782 21.64 23.94 -11.91
C GLY A 782 22.20 25.29 -12.34
N CYS A 783 22.71 26.03 -11.35
CA CYS A 783 23.62 27.18 -11.48
C CYS A 783 23.06 28.59 -11.78
N HIS A 784 23.14 29.38 -10.70
CA HIS A 784 23.60 30.78 -10.61
C HIS A 784 22.58 31.94 -10.68
N ILE A 785 22.41 32.51 -9.47
CA ILE A 785 22.04 33.88 -9.06
C ILE A 785 20.56 34.22 -9.13
#